data_AF-A0A931B615-F1
#
_entry.id   AF-A0A931B615-F1
#
_cell.length_a   1.000
_cell.length_b   1.000
_cell.length_c   1.000
_cell.angle_alpha   90.00
_cell.angle_beta   90.00
_cell.angle_gamma   90.00
#
_symmetry.space_group_name_H-M   'P 1'
#
loop_
_entity.id
_entity.type
_entity.pdbx_description
1 polymer ?
#
loop_
_entity_poly.entity_id
_entity_poly.type
_entity_poly.pdbx_seq_one_letter_code
_entity_poly.pdbx_strand_id
1 'polypeptide(L)'
;MLASTAMLLIGVQTTPAPTAPAGSAASAASAANRPTAVVPHLPTVRTGTATGAGAAPHGSAAQAASQRSAQRPAHTVGGATAADGPVVPSHPAANGKYGVSWALPPGGVTRQNTTAAGYTHQPGVGSEGNLPPGQGPVMHNQSLALIFWLPQGLHYATDGTSDAAYENVLTQWVKDAGGTPYFNIATQYYDSTGNITNSLNYGGSWVDTQAYPRAGTAADPLQQSDITAEVSHAAAVNGWPVDGSHIYAVLTASGIQECMPNNGGCTPAPASSPSASSETFCGYHGNDGDIRFEYLFDDPGTSCGMQSAPTPSGDPTADAQVSIVSHETMESVTDPIPNQAWTDPTPNTGGEIGDKCAYNYTPKNAQGADVYLHGDPYFIQQEWSNAARTCAMDYCPTSAAKDAVCAPQVSAVESVDNPNPVIGSTVTYTVKVQNTSDTAAATAVTVNGPLPSGYVVTGLQAPGSTSSSNTSSSFTVAYDTLPVHSSETVTVTATVPNQVGQPALACSTVSFADLLGTALTPIQSSPCGGTTPGKIPTSVKYTGAVTADYHDAFTASANVSGQGAPVSGGAVKFTLGGASCTGTTDGSGNASCSLTPVDPAGTVTLQAAYAGDATHEASSTTAAFTITREETTLAYTGPAHVANGVPATLSGVLKEDGTTAIAGRSVQIALGTGTTQQSCTGTTGADGTASCTIASVDQPLNDTATVPVAVTFAGDGYYLPSAASATVRLEYYTGRAYGLSANVDLTLAQLTIPPTPDTGPIRTAQASTTDVPCAASVSTLLISADALCVSNTTKLAPGTSTTTSTVKDATIGIPGLPVIGISGLTATSVSSCTGTSGSATLTLTLAGVPVTVPTAPDSVIGLPGGARLVVNEQTPVPGADFGTTVNAVHLIVPGLLGGANTVDVVLGSATSDAHNCS
;
A
#
# COMPACT_ATOMS: atom_id res chain seq x y z
N MET A 1 -24.53 2.29 32.13
CA MET A 1 -25.19 1.31 33.04
C MET A 1 -26.30 0.61 32.25
N LEU A 2 -26.55 -0.69 32.50
CA LEU A 2 -27.75 -1.47 32.12
C LEU A 2 -28.27 -1.27 30.67
N ALA A 3 -27.96 -2.08 29.64
CA ALA A 3 -27.72 -3.53 29.52
C ALA A 3 -28.98 -4.42 29.65
N SER A 4 -29.33 -5.11 28.56
CA SER A 4 -30.23 -6.29 28.47
C SER A 4 -30.09 -6.95 27.09
N THR A 5 -30.29 -8.28 26.99
CA THR A 5 -29.83 -9.07 25.81
C THR A 5 -30.71 -10.29 25.51
N ALA A 6 -31.13 -10.44 24.24
CA ALA A 6 -31.79 -11.58 23.57
C ALA A 6 -31.92 -11.20 22.07
N MET A 7 -31.98 -12.05 21.03
CA MET A 7 -31.97 -13.50 20.75
C MET A 7 -31.18 -13.68 19.41
N LEU A 8 -30.91 -14.84 18.77
CA LEU A 8 -31.76 -15.98 18.40
C LEU A 8 -30.92 -17.17 17.85
N LEU A 9 -31.56 -18.33 17.68
CA LEU A 9 -31.14 -19.57 16.99
C LEU A 9 -30.78 -19.34 15.49
N ILE A 10 -30.23 -20.26 14.66
CA ILE A 10 -30.52 -21.71 14.41
C ILE A 10 -29.28 -22.43 13.84
N GLY A 11 -29.18 -23.75 14.01
CA GLY A 11 -28.24 -24.62 13.27
C GLY A 11 -28.95 -25.78 12.54
N VAL A 12 -28.29 -26.39 11.55
CA VAL A 12 -28.79 -27.55 10.77
C VAL A 12 -27.65 -28.56 10.56
N GLN A 13 -27.95 -29.86 10.70
CA GLN A 13 -27.04 -30.98 10.40
C GLN A 13 -27.43 -31.65 9.08
N THR A 14 -26.48 -32.30 8.40
CA THR A 14 -26.71 -33.60 7.75
C THR A 14 -25.40 -34.36 7.50
N THR A 15 -25.46 -35.68 7.66
CA THR A 15 -24.40 -36.70 7.47
C THR A 15 -24.56 -37.34 6.06
N PRO A 16 -23.74 -38.32 5.56
CA PRO A 16 -22.81 -39.22 6.28
C PRO A 16 -21.47 -39.59 5.59
N ALA A 17 -20.73 -40.51 6.22
CA ALA A 17 -19.57 -41.26 5.72
C ALA A 17 -20.02 -42.61 5.07
N PRO A 18 -19.19 -43.68 4.84
CA PRO A 18 -17.73 -43.85 4.96
C PRO A 18 -17.08 -44.62 3.77
N THR A 19 -15.76 -44.90 3.82
CA THR A 19 -15.11 -46.24 3.61
C THR A 19 -13.59 -46.16 3.35
N ALA A 20 -12.87 -47.23 3.72
CA ALA A 20 -11.51 -47.62 3.28
C ALA A 20 -11.64 -48.98 2.53
N PRO A 21 -10.61 -49.66 1.92
CA PRO A 21 -9.22 -49.79 2.41
C PRO A 21 -8.06 -50.02 1.38
N ALA A 22 -6.84 -50.20 1.91
CA ALA A 22 -5.76 -51.13 1.52
C ALA A 22 -5.21 -51.26 0.05
N GLY A 23 -3.87 -51.19 -0.07
CA GLY A 23 -3.09 -52.40 -0.44
C GLY A 23 -2.07 -52.35 -1.60
N SER A 24 -0.80 -52.69 -1.31
CA SER A 24 0.23 -53.30 -2.22
C SER A 24 0.76 -52.49 -3.43
N ALA A 25 1.95 -52.74 -4.03
CA ALA A 25 3.24 -53.35 -3.61
C ALA A 25 4.32 -53.10 -4.71
N ALA A 26 5.51 -53.75 -4.61
CA ALA A 26 6.66 -53.77 -5.55
C ALA A 26 7.50 -52.45 -5.63
N SER A 27 8.83 -52.38 -5.40
CA SER A 27 10.04 -53.20 -5.70
C SER A 27 10.67 -52.90 -7.08
N ALA A 28 11.98 -52.72 -7.28
CA ALA A 28 13.18 -52.67 -6.40
C ALA A 28 14.18 -51.61 -7.00
N ALA A 29 15.52 -51.58 -6.94
CA ALA A 29 16.66 -52.42 -6.47
C ALA A 29 17.94 -51.52 -6.46
N SER A 30 19.15 -51.84 -5.95
CA SER A 30 19.69 -52.73 -4.91
C SER A 30 21.23 -52.56 -4.79
N ALA A 31 21.84 -52.91 -3.64
CA ALA A 31 23.30 -53.16 -3.43
C ALA A 31 24.29 -51.95 -3.47
N ALA A 32 25.46 -51.95 -2.79
CA ALA A 32 25.94 -52.70 -1.61
C ALA A 32 27.26 -52.11 -1.03
N ASN A 33 27.66 -52.59 0.16
CA ASN A 33 29.01 -52.64 0.76
C ASN A 33 29.73 -51.37 1.29
N ARG A 34 30.10 -51.43 2.57
CA ARG A 34 31.35 -50.85 3.13
C ARG A 34 32.56 -51.73 2.75
N PRO A 35 33.81 -51.24 2.85
CA PRO A 35 34.62 -51.63 4.02
C PRO A 35 35.51 -50.49 4.58
N THR A 36 36.34 -50.81 5.58
CA THR A 36 37.17 -49.87 6.35
C THR A 36 38.68 -49.98 6.09
N ALA A 37 39.36 -48.82 6.07
CA ALA A 37 40.73 -48.54 6.53
C ALA A 37 41.93 -49.44 6.14
N VAL A 38 42.91 -48.83 5.43
CA VAL A 38 44.35 -49.22 5.43
C VAL A 38 45.21 -47.94 5.34
N VAL A 39 46.42 -47.97 5.93
CA VAL A 39 47.46 -46.91 5.94
C VAL A 39 48.77 -47.54 5.43
N PRO A 40 49.55 -46.94 4.49
CA PRO A 40 50.85 -46.36 4.89
C PRO A 40 51.55 -45.29 3.97
N HIS A 41 52.67 -44.77 4.49
CA HIS A 41 53.90 -44.24 3.84
C HIS A 41 54.05 -42.76 3.39
N LEU A 42 55.23 -42.21 3.74
CA LEU A 42 55.87 -40.98 3.23
C LEU A 42 56.73 -41.29 1.98
N PRO A 43 57.19 -40.27 1.23
CA PRO A 43 58.61 -39.89 1.37
C PRO A 43 58.97 -38.38 1.25
N THR A 44 59.64 -37.87 2.30
CA THR A 44 60.84 -36.98 2.34
C THR A 44 61.17 -35.91 1.25
N VAL A 45 61.54 -34.70 1.75
CA VAL A 45 62.68 -33.83 1.30
C VAL A 45 62.50 -33.09 -0.06
N ARG A 46 62.85 -31.81 -0.31
CA ARG A 46 63.57 -30.67 0.35
C ARG A 46 62.82 -29.35 -0.02
N THR A 47 63.13 -28.09 0.31
CA THR A 47 64.22 -27.26 0.91
C THR A 47 63.54 -26.06 1.62
N GLY A 48 64.17 -25.11 2.34
CA GLY A 48 65.57 -24.83 2.71
C GLY A 48 65.62 -23.55 3.59
N THR A 49 66.66 -23.35 4.42
CA THR A 49 66.65 -22.41 5.56
C THR A 49 67.89 -21.52 5.69
N ALA A 50 67.74 -20.31 6.27
CA ALA A 50 68.77 -19.55 6.99
C ALA A 50 68.11 -18.38 7.76
N THR A 51 68.58 -17.79 8.88
CA THR A 51 69.47 -18.12 10.04
C THR A 51 69.36 -16.91 11.00
N GLY A 52 69.50 -16.94 12.33
CA GLY A 52 69.69 -18.01 13.33
C GLY A 52 70.24 -17.44 14.66
N ALA A 53 70.02 -18.13 15.80
CA ALA A 53 70.55 -17.86 17.17
C ALA A 53 70.16 -16.52 17.87
N GLY A 54 70.09 -16.43 19.21
CA GLY A 54 70.13 -17.50 20.23
C GLY A 54 70.31 -17.00 21.69
N ALA A 55 69.95 -17.85 22.66
CA ALA A 55 70.22 -17.80 24.12
C ALA A 55 69.57 -16.71 25.00
N ALA A 56 69.22 -17.11 26.24
CA ALA A 56 68.92 -16.28 27.42
C ALA A 56 69.97 -16.60 28.52
N PRO A 57 70.07 -15.86 29.65
CA PRO A 57 69.24 -16.20 30.83
C PRO A 57 68.91 -15.04 31.81
N HIS A 58 68.28 -15.41 32.93
CA HIS A 58 67.85 -14.66 34.13
C HIS A 58 68.71 -13.47 34.65
N GLY A 59 68.07 -12.51 35.33
CA GLY A 59 68.75 -11.61 36.29
C GLY A 59 67.92 -10.50 36.95
N SER A 60 67.60 -10.66 38.25
CA SER A 60 67.40 -9.65 39.33
C SER A 60 66.73 -8.27 39.08
N ALA A 61 65.83 -7.91 40.00
CA ALA A 61 65.28 -6.55 40.19
C ALA A 61 66.29 -5.53 40.75
N ALA A 62 66.00 -4.21 40.63
CA ALA A 62 66.12 -3.23 41.74
C ALA A 62 65.61 -1.81 41.43
N GLN A 63 64.92 -1.23 42.42
CA GLN A 63 64.95 0.19 42.86
C GLN A 63 64.42 1.33 41.97
N ALA A 64 64.12 2.46 42.64
CA ALA A 64 63.46 3.64 42.11
C ALA A 64 64.26 4.93 42.39
N ALA A 65 64.12 5.92 41.50
CA ALA A 65 64.36 7.34 41.75
C ALA A 65 63.39 8.12 40.83
N SER A 66 62.48 8.96 41.34
CA SER A 66 62.75 10.25 42.01
C SER A 66 63.41 11.27 41.08
N GLN A 67 62.59 12.12 40.46
CA GLN A 67 62.97 13.48 40.09
C GLN A 67 61.86 14.47 40.48
N ARG A 68 62.26 15.62 41.01
CA ARG A 68 61.42 16.80 41.28
C ARG A 68 61.81 17.89 40.28
N SER A 69 60.87 18.77 39.89
CA SER A 69 61.09 20.23 39.94
C SER A 69 59.83 21.02 39.55
N ALA A 70 59.65 22.18 40.20
CA ALA A 70 58.94 23.38 39.70
C ALA A 70 57.42 23.27 39.35
N GLN A 71 56.60 24.32 39.47
CA GLN A 71 56.81 25.68 39.99
C GLN A 71 55.51 26.27 40.56
N ARG A 72 55.60 27.31 41.40
CA ARG A 72 54.48 28.09 41.96
C ARG A 72 54.72 29.58 41.65
N PRO A 73 53.68 30.37 41.33
CA PRO A 73 53.12 31.31 42.31
C PRO A 73 51.57 31.32 42.28
N ALA A 74 50.83 31.28 43.39
CA ALA A 74 50.75 32.21 44.52
C ALA A 74 49.79 33.40 44.28
N HIS A 75 48.66 33.38 45.00
CA HIS A 75 47.90 34.56 45.44
C HIS A 75 47.61 34.40 46.94
N THR A 76 47.46 35.51 47.65
CA THR A 76 47.30 35.53 49.12
C THR A 76 46.56 36.80 49.54
N VAL A 77 45.59 36.65 50.44
CA VAL A 77 44.98 37.60 51.42
C VAL A 77 43.64 36.94 51.80
N GLY A 78 43.22 36.87 53.07
CA GLY A 78 43.88 37.22 54.33
C GLY A 78 43.23 36.45 55.49
N GLY A 79 43.88 36.39 56.65
CA GLY A 79 43.44 35.54 57.77
C GLY A 79 42.67 36.27 58.87
N ALA A 80 41.99 35.49 59.70
CA ALA A 80 41.55 35.85 61.05
C ALA A 80 42.04 34.76 62.03
N THR A 81 42.25 35.10 63.30
CA THR A 81 42.96 34.27 64.29
C THR A 81 42.04 33.58 65.28
N ALA A 82 42.36 32.32 65.59
CA ALA A 82 42.14 31.62 66.86
C ALA A 82 40.79 31.82 67.60
N ALA A 83 39.99 30.77 67.58
CA ALA A 83 39.23 30.33 68.74
C ALA A 83 39.61 28.85 68.99
N ASP A 84 39.79 28.47 70.25
CA ASP A 84 40.02 27.06 70.60
C ASP A 84 38.77 26.24 70.29
N GLY A 85 38.94 25.06 69.67
CA GLY A 85 37.86 24.09 69.54
C GLY A 85 37.43 23.62 70.93
N PRO A 86 36.12 23.44 71.19
CA PRO A 86 35.62 23.14 72.53
C PRO A 86 36.22 21.82 73.06
N VAL A 87 36.59 21.85 74.34
CA VAL A 87 37.14 20.71 75.06
C VAL A 87 36.10 19.58 75.14
N VAL A 88 36.43 18.40 74.62
CA VAL A 88 35.67 17.17 74.88
C VAL A 88 35.77 16.85 76.38
N PRO A 89 34.67 16.88 77.16
CA PRO A 89 34.72 16.53 78.56
C PRO A 89 34.87 15.02 78.72
N SER A 90 35.88 14.58 79.47
CA SER A 90 36.02 13.18 79.85
C SER A 90 34.97 12.78 80.90
N HIS A 91 34.31 11.63 80.72
CA HIS A 91 33.84 10.84 81.85
C HIS A 91 34.15 9.34 81.66
N PRO A 92 34.84 8.68 82.61
CA PRO A 92 35.25 7.28 82.47
C PRO A 92 34.46 6.29 83.34
N ALA A 93 34.18 5.13 82.74
CA ALA A 93 34.27 3.76 83.28
C ALA A 93 33.64 3.35 84.63
N ALA A 94 33.11 2.11 84.59
CA ALA A 94 32.86 1.17 85.70
C ALA A 94 31.64 1.39 86.62
N ASN A 95 30.71 0.43 86.52
CA ASN A 95 29.68 0.06 87.51
C ASN A 95 28.48 1.02 87.69
N GLY A 96 27.72 1.21 86.61
CA GLY A 96 26.33 1.69 86.63
C GLY A 96 25.76 1.60 85.22
N LYS A 97 24.68 0.83 85.00
CA LYS A 97 24.13 0.59 83.65
C LYS A 97 23.76 1.89 82.95
N TYR A 98 24.40 2.15 81.81
CA TYR A 98 23.81 2.85 80.66
C TYR A 98 24.24 2.07 79.43
N GLY A 99 23.45 1.07 79.08
CA GLY A 99 23.52 0.33 77.82
C GLY A 99 22.36 0.80 76.96
N VAL A 100 22.64 1.81 76.15
CA VAL A 100 21.79 2.36 75.09
C VAL A 100 22.75 2.78 73.97
N SER A 101 22.57 2.25 72.76
CA SER A 101 23.14 2.91 71.58
C SER A 101 22.19 4.02 71.12
N TRP A 102 22.60 4.81 70.12
CA TRP A 102 21.91 6.05 69.81
C TRP A 102 21.80 6.25 68.31
N ALA A 103 20.57 6.26 67.78
CA ALA A 103 20.24 6.78 66.46
C ALA A 103 20.50 8.31 66.36
N LEU A 104 21.77 8.71 66.49
CA LEU A 104 22.28 10.08 66.36
C LEU A 104 22.30 10.45 64.88
N PRO A 105 21.82 11.66 64.50
CA PRO A 105 22.08 12.19 63.17
C PRO A 105 23.59 12.47 63.02
N PRO A 106 24.32 11.83 62.08
CA PRO A 106 25.75 12.09 61.90
C PRO A 106 26.04 13.57 61.67
N GLY A 107 27.16 14.04 62.21
CA GLY A 107 27.54 15.46 62.26
C GLY A 107 27.64 16.11 60.87
N GLY A 108 26.52 16.64 60.39
CA GLY A 108 26.42 17.31 59.09
C GLY A 108 25.90 16.45 57.94
N VAL A 109 24.92 15.56 58.15
CA VAL A 109 24.13 14.98 57.05
C VAL A 109 23.44 16.11 56.25
N THR A 110 24.06 16.54 55.16
CA THR A 110 23.36 17.28 54.11
C THR A 110 22.28 16.37 53.54
N ARG A 111 21.02 16.84 53.54
CA ARG A 111 19.88 16.17 52.89
C ARG A 111 20.36 15.53 51.59
N GLN A 112 20.32 14.20 51.50
CA GLN A 112 20.72 13.52 50.28
C GLN A 112 19.65 13.85 49.23
N ASN A 113 19.94 14.83 48.38
CA ASN A 113 19.01 15.27 47.36
C ASN A 113 18.96 14.19 46.28
N THR A 114 18.01 13.27 46.39
CA THR A 114 17.84 12.06 45.57
C THR A 114 17.59 12.35 44.08
N THR A 115 17.52 13.62 43.69
CA THR A 115 17.46 14.08 42.29
C THR A 115 18.85 14.13 41.64
N ALA A 116 19.33 12.95 41.22
CA ALA A 116 20.40 12.75 40.25
C ALA A 116 21.83 13.23 40.63
N ALA A 117 22.39 12.64 41.68
CA ALA A 117 23.83 12.41 41.80
C ALA A 117 24.07 10.89 41.98
N GLY A 118 25.15 10.36 41.41
CA GLY A 118 25.31 8.91 41.25
C GLY A 118 25.48 8.14 42.56
N TYR A 119 24.89 6.95 42.65
CA TYR A 119 24.97 6.10 43.84
C TYR A 119 26.44 5.77 44.14
N THR A 120 26.87 6.19 45.32
CA THR A 120 28.23 5.95 45.82
C THR A 120 28.10 5.22 47.14
N HIS A 121 28.61 4.00 47.20
CA HIS A 121 28.53 3.16 48.39
C HIS A 121 29.19 3.84 49.62
N GLN A 122 28.48 3.86 50.75
CA GLN A 122 28.96 4.45 52.02
C GLN A 122 28.71 3.48 53.21
N PRO A 123 29.72 3.24 54.06
CA PRO A 123 31.15 3.46 53.81
C PRO A 123 31.65 2.74 52.55
N GLY A 124 32.89 3.02 52.13
CA GLY A 124 33.48 2.32 50.97
C GLY A 124 33.59 0.81 51.23
N VAL A 125 33.39 -0.02 50.21
CA VAL A 125 33.42 -1.49 50.37
C VAL A 125 34.76 -1.94 50.97
N GLY A 126 34.72 -2.48 52.19
CA GLY A 126 35.92 -2.89 52.93
C GLY A 126 36.80 -1.75 53.46
N SER A 127 36.28 -0.53 53.62
CA SER A 127 37.02 0.58 54.25
C SER A 127 37.20 0.42 55.76
N GLU A 128 36.39 -0.43 56.40
CA GLU A 128 36.43 -0.70 57.84
C GLU A 128 36.57 -2.21 58.16
N GLY A 129 36.73 -2.51 59.45
CA GLY A 129 36.73 -3.87 59.96
C GLY A 129 35.32 -4.44 60.13
N ASN A 130 35.25 -5.71 60.50
CA ASN A 130 34.01 -6.32 61.00
C ASN A 130 33.57 -5.64 62.30
N LEU A 131 32.26 -5.48 62.50
CA LEU A 131 31.65 -5.13 63.80
C LEU A 131 32.10 -6.20 64.83
N PRO A 132 32.70 -5.82 65.98
CA PRO A 132 33.37 -6.78 66.84
C PRO A 132 32.41 -7.49 67.81
N PRO A 133 32.63 -8.78 68.13
CA PRO A 133 31.85 -9.49 69.13
C PRO A 133 32.29 -9.15 70.56
N GLY A 134 31.32 -8.83 71.41
CA GLY A 134 31.44 -8.72 72.86
C GLY A 134 31.33 -10.07 73.57
N GLN A 135 30.58 -10.12 74.67
CA GLN A 135 30.38 -11.29 75.53
C GLN A 135 28.91 -11.50 75.97
N GLY A 136 27.99 -10.63 75.55
CA GLY A 136 26.55 -10.72 75.81
C GLY A 136 25.83 -11.74 74.90
N PRO A 137 24.53 -11.98 75.14
CA PRO A 137 23.68 -12.82 74.30
C PRO A 137 23.24 -12.07 73.03
N VAL A 138 22.77 -12.81 72.03
CA VAL A 138 22.01 -12.27 70.88
C VAL A 138 20.58 -12.84 70.88
N MET A 139 19.67 -12.28 70.07
CA MET A 139 18.32 -12.85 69.94
C MET A 139 18.28 -13.89 68.81
N HIS A 140 17.96 -15.15 69.14
CA HIS A 140 18.00 -16.26 68.15
C HIS A 140 16.66 -16.55 67.46
N ASN A 141 15.54 -16.32 68.16
CA ASN A 141 14.18 -16.42 67.64
C ASN A 141 13.37 -15.29 68.27
N GLN A 142 13.35 -14.16 67.57
CA GLN A 142 12.88 -12.88 68.05
C GLN A 142 11.43 -12.64 67.65
N SER A 143 10.66 -12.04 68.56
CA SER A 143 9.32 -11.53 68.28
C SER A 143 9.23 -10.07 68.69
N LEU A 144 8.63 -9.24 67.82
CA LEU A 144 8.43 -7.82 68.06
C LEU A 144 6.93 -7.53 68.19
N ALA A 145 6.53 -6.90 69.29
CA ALA A 145 5.18 -6.41 69.52
C ALA A 145 5.18 -4.87 69.50
N LEU A 146 4.16 -4.28 68.86
CA LEU A 146 4.03 -2.82 68.72
C LEU A 146 3.03 -2.25 69.72
N ILE A 147 3.47 -1.28 70.52
CA ILE A 147 2.66 -0.51 71.47
C ILE A 147 2.47 0.88 70.89
N PHE A 148 1.33 1.08 70.24
CA PHE A 148 0.91 2.37 69.70
C PHE A 148 0.31 3.19 70.85
N TRP A 149 1.15 3.96 71.54
CA TRP A 149 0.73 4.78 72.67
C TRP A 149 0.17 6.11 72.16
N LEU A 150 -1.14 6.15 71.94
CA LEU A 150 -1.85 7.25 71.29
C LEU A 150 -3.00 7.78 72.18
N PRO A 151 -2.71 8.65 73.17
CA PRO A 151 -3.73 9.28 74.01
C PRO A 151 -4.79 10.04 73.20
N GLN A 152 -6.04 10.01 73.66
CA GLN A 152 -7.17 10.58 72.93
C GLN A 152 -6.96 12.07 72.54
N GLY A 153 -6.92 12.33 71.23
CA GLY A 153 -6.77 13.67 70.66
C GLY A 153 -5.32 14.06 70.31
N LEU A 154 -4.39 13.12 70.40
CA LEU A 154 -3.07 13.18 69.78
C LEU A 154 -3.04 12.31 68.51
N HIS A 155 -2.03 12.51 67.67
CA HIS A 155 -1.88 11.92 66.34
C HIS A 155 -0.40 11.63 66.04
N TYR A 156 -0.12 10.67 65.15
CA TYR A 156 1.22 10.41 64.62
C TYR A 156 1.59 11.43 63.53
N ALA A 157 0.69 11.69 62.58
CA ALA A 157 0.85 12.78 61.61
C ALA A 157 0.29 14.12 62.12
N THR A 158 0.95 15.24 61.78
CA THR A 158 0.54 16.59 62.21
C THR A 158 -0.78 17.10 61.63
N ASP A 159 -1.36 16.42 60.64
CA ASP A 159 -2.72 16.70 60.15
C ASP A 159 -3.83 15.83 60.78
N GLY A 160 -3.45 14.79 61.55
CA GLY A 160 -4.37 13.88 62.22
C GLY A 160 -5.23 13.00 61.32
N THR A 161 -4.81 12.77 60.06
CA THR A 161 -5.61 12.00 59.08
C THR A 161 -5.15 10.56 58.85
N SER A 162 -3.95 10.17 59.33
CA SER A 162 -3.30 8.93 58.90
C SER A 162 -2.93 7.91 60.00
N ASP A 163 -3.30 8.12 61.27
CA ASP A 163 -2.86 7.24 62.39
C ASP A 163 -3.09 5.74 62.11
N ALA A 164 -4.28 5.37 61.62
CA ALA A 164 -4.59 3.99 61.26
C ALA A 164 -3.81 3.48 60.02
N ALA A 165 -3.34 4.35 59.13
CA ALA A 165 -2.45 3.97 58.03
C ALA A 165 -1.03 3.71 58.56
N TYR A 166 -0.52 4.59 59.42
CA TYR A 166 0.73 4.45 60.15
C TYR A 166 0.78 3.14 60.96
N GLU A 167 -0.23 2.90 61.79
CA GLU A 167 -0.39 1.65 62.55
C GLU A 167 -0.29 0.41 61.65
N ASN A 168 -0.97 0.44 60.49
CA ASN A 168 -0.96 -0.67 59.54
C ASN A 168 0.38 -0.84 58.81
N VAL A 169 1.03 0.24 58.38
CA VAL A 169 2.31 0.20 57.66
C VAL A 169 3.42 -0.39 58.55
N LEU A 170 3.51 0.04 59.80
CA LEU A 170 4.45 -0.53 60.78
C LEU A 170 4.07 -1.97 61.13
N THR A 171 2.79 -2.25 61.41
CA THR A 171 2.29 -3.60 61.70
C THR A 171 2.52 -4.56 60.52
N GLN A 172 2.58 -4.07 59.28
CA GLN A 172 2.90 -4.88 58.11
C GLN A 172 4.40 -5.16 58.01
N TRP A 173 5.26 -4.14 58.15
CA TRP A 173 6.72 -4.32 58.12
C TRP A 173 7.22 -5.42 59.09
N VAL A 174 6.69 -5.47 60.32
CA VAL A 174 7.08 -6.50 61.31
C VAL A 174 6.77 -7.93 60.85
N LYS A 175 5.70 -8.13 60.07
CA LYS A 175 5.35 -9.45 59.51
C LYS A 175 6.23 -9.82 58.33
N ASP A 176 6.73 -8.82 57.60
CA ASP A 176 7.36 -9.02 56.31
C ASP A 176 8.89 -8.96 56.33
N ALA A 177 9.51 -8.35 57.35
CA ALA A 177 10.97 -8.36 57.49
C ALA A 177 11.53 -9.78 57.69
N GLY A 178 10.90 -10.62 58.50
CA GLY A 178 11.38 -11.96 58.85
C GLY A 178 11.44 -12.93 57.67
N GLY A 179 12.59 -13.55 57.43
CA GLY A 179 12.79 -14.53 56.35
C GLY A 179 13.30 -13.92 55.03
N THR A 180 13.42 -12.59 54.95
CA THR A 180 13.88 -11.87 53.76
C THR A 180 15.41 -11.79 53.66
N PRO A 181 15.99 -11.41 52.50
CA PRO A 181 17.43 -11.19 52.39
C PRO A 181 17.94 -10.00 53.22
N TYR A 182 17.09 -9.00 53.52
CA TYR A 182 17.40 -7.87 54.40
C TYR A 182 17.63 -8.37 55.84
N PHE A 183 16.64 -9.01 56.44
CA PHE A 183 16.75 -9.52 57.81
C PHE A 183 17.76 -10.68 57.92
N ASN A 184 18.11 -11.32 56.80
CA ASN A 184 19.21 -12.29 56.74
C ASN A 184 20.57 -11.69 57.17
N ILE A 185 20.77 -10.36 57.07
CA ILE A 185 22.00 -9.69 57.53
C ILE A 185 22.29 -10.02 59.01
N ALA A 186 21.25 -10.09 59.85
CA ALA A 186 21.37 -10.43 61.27
C ALA A 186 21.97 -11.83 61.51
N THR A 187 21.80 -12.79 60.59
CA THR A 187 22.32 -14.17 60.75
C THR A 187 23.86 -14.26 60.79
N GLN A 188 24.55 -13.20 60.38
CA GLN A 188 26.01 -13.08 60.47
C GLN A 188 26.51 -12.96 61.92
N TYR A 189 25.62 -12.56 62.82
CA TYR A 189 25.87 -12.29 64.23
C TYR A 189 25.52 -13.52 65.08
N TYR A 190 26.23 -13.70 66.20
CA TYR A 190 26.20 -14.92 66.99
C TYR A 190 26.64 -14.69 68.44
N ASP A 191 26.27 -15.61 69.33
CA ASP A 191 26.79 -15.68 70.70
C ASP A 191 27.46 -17.05 70.98
N SER A 192 27.61 -17.42 72.25
CA SER A 192 28.16 -18.73 72.65
C SER A 192 27.27 -19.94 72.32
N THR A 193 26.00 -19.72 71.97
CA THR A 193 24.98 -20.77 71.74
C THR A 193 24.69 -21.00 70.26
N GLY A 194 24.82 -19.97 69.41
CA GLY A 194 24.68 -20.10 67.96
C GLY A 194 24.60 -18.76 67.23
N ASN A 195 24.26 -18.81 65.94
CA ASN A 195 23.91 -17.63 65.15
C ASN A 195 22.46 -17.19 65.41
N ILE A 196 22.17 -15.93 65.08
CA ILE A 196 20.80 -15.42 64.93
C ILE A 196 20.12 -16.15 63.76
N THR A 197 18.81 -16.43 63.86
CA THR A 197 18.05 -17.00 62.74
C THR A 197 17.32 -15.92 61.94
N ASN A 198 17.10 -16.16 60.64
CA ASN A 198 16.37 -15.23 59.78
C ASN A 198 14.86 -15.36 60.00
N SER A 199 14.39 -14.84 61.14
CA SER A 199 12.96 -14.74 61.47
C SER A 199 12.72 -13.59 62.42
N LEU A 200 11.81 -12.69 62.06
CA LEU A 200 11.15 -11.76 62.96
C LEU A 200 9.69 -12.21 63.05
N ASN A 201 9.18 -12.41 64.26
CA ASN A 201 7.82 -12.87 64.49
C ASN A 201 6.96 -11.68 64.98
N TYR A 202 5.86 -11.37 64.30
CA TYR A 202 4.90 -10.39 64.79
C TYR A 202 4.24 -10.89 66.09
N GLY A 203 4.59 -10.27 67.22
CA GLY A 203 4.11 -10.60 68.57
C GLY A 203 2.70 -10.09 68.87
N GLY A 204 2.14 -9.28 67.97
CA GLY A 204 0.90 -8.55 68.14
C GLY A 204 1.12 -7.04 68.10
N SER A 205 0.03 -6.29 68.11
CA SER A 205 0.06 -4.86 68.35
C SER A 205 -1.14 -4.42 69.19
N TRP A 206 -0.95 -3.36 69.95
CA TRP A 206 -1.95 -2.78 70.84
C TRP A 206 -1.92 -1.26 70.75
N VAL A 207 -3.09 -0.64 70.67
CA VAL A 207 -3.25 0.82 70.76
C VAL A 207 -3.70 1.15 72.16
N ASP A 208 -2.84 1.80 72.96
CA ASP A 208 -3.28 2.38 74.23
C ASP A 208 -3.69 3.84 74.04
N THR A 209 -4.79 4.19 74.70
CA THR A 209 -5.38 5.54 74.69
C THR A 209 -5.32 6.21 76.06
N GLN A 210 -4.70 5.58 77.07
CA GLN A 210 -4.39 6.22 78.35
C GLN A 210 -3.42 7.39 78.17
N ALA A 211 -3.62 8.45 78.95
CA ALA A 211 -2.72 9.60 78.95
C ALA A 211 -1.34 9.23 79.49
N TYR A 212 -0.31 9.81 78.87
CA TYR A 212 1.07 9.72 79.34
C TYR A 212 1.22 10.12 80.83
N PRO A 213 2.14 9.51 81.59
CA PRO A 213 2.41 9.89 82.99
C PRO A 213 2.91 11.33 83.18
N ARG A 214 3.33 12.00 82.10
CA ARG A 214 3.95 13.33 82.03
C ARG A 214 3.46 14.05 80.78
N ALA A 215 3.73 15.36 80.68
CA ALA A 215 3.24 16.17 79.56
C ALA A 215 3.87 15.82 78.19
N GLY A 216 5.02 15.12 78.16
CA GLY A 216 5.73 14.81 76.91
C GLY A 216 6.32 16.04 76.24
N THR A 217 6.83 17.00 77.02
CA THR A 217 7.34 18.29 76.52
C THR A 217 8.75 18.57 77.01
N ALA A 218 9.48 19.49 76.36
CA ALA A 218 10.81 19.92 76.79
C ALA A 218 10.93 20.45 78.24
N ALA A 219 9.81 20.71 78.92
CA ALA A 219 9.76 21.11 80.33
C ALA A 219 9.30 19.99 81.29
N ASP A 220 8.69 18.93 80.76
CA ASP A 220 8.22 17.74 81.48
C ASP A 220 8.16 16.56 80.48
N PRO A 221 9.32 15.98 80.13
CA PRO A 221 9.45 14.91 79.14
C PRO A 221 9.22 13.54 79.79
N LEU A 222 8.82 12.56 78.98
CA LEU A 222 8.88 11.14 79.35
C LEU A 222 10.30 10.73 79.73
N GLN A 223 10.40 9.62 80.46
CA GLN A 223 11.68 8.96 80.76
C GLN A 223 11.56 7.46 80.51
N GLN A 224 12.70 6.80 80.30
CA GLN A 224 12.87 5.35 80.20
C GLN A 224 12.05 4.52 81.23
N SER A 225 11.88 5.03 82.45
CA SER A 225 11.05 4.42 83.52
C SER A 225 9.55 4.40 83.21
N ASP A 226 9.08 5.37 82.43
CA ASP A 226 7.69 5.48 82.00
C ASP A 226 7.46 4.57 80.78
N ILE A 227 8.44 4.48 79.87
CA ILE A 227 8.44 3.56 78.73
C ILE A 227 8.43 2.09 79.20
N THR A 228 9.32 1.72 80.13
CA THR A 228 9.38 0.36 80.70
C THR A 228 8.17 0.01 81.57
N ALA A 229 7.55 1.00 82.22
CA ALA A 229 6.26 0.82 82.89
C ALA A 229 5.13 0.56 81.89
N GLU A 230 5.12 1.25 80.75
CA GLU A 230 4.14 1.03 79.68
C GLU A 230 4.32 -0.35 79.03
N VAL A 231 5.54 -0.77 78.71
CA VAL A 231 5.81 -2.15 78.24
C VAL A 231 5.31 -3.20 79.24
N SER A 232 5.54 -2.98 80.53
CA SER A 232 5.03 -3.85 81.60
C SER A 232 3.50 -3.88 81.67
N HIS A 233 2.84 -2.75 81.37
CA HIS A 233 1.39 -2.64 81.32
C HIS A 233 0.80 -3.34 80.09
N ALA A 234 1.29 -3.01 78.89
CA ALA A 234 0.90 -3.62 77.62
C ALA A 234 1.05 -5.14 77.63
N ALA A 235 2.17 -5.66 78.14
CA ALA A 235 2.39 -7.10 78.26
C ALA A 235 1.39 -7.75 79.25
N ALA A 236 1.09 -7.11 80.38
CA ALA A 236 0.11 -7.61 81.35
C ALA A 236 -1.34 -7.55 80.85
N VAL A 237 -1.70 -6.56 80.02
CA VAL A 237 -3.03 -6.42 79.41
C VAL A 237 -3.25 -7.45 78.31
N ASN A 238 -2.27 -7.61 77.41
CA ASN A 238 -2.39 -8.47 76.22
C ASN A 238 -1.94 -9.92 76.46
N GLY A 239 -1.29 -10.21 77.59
CA GLY A 239 -0.76 -11.53 77.92
C GLY A 239 0.52 -11.91 77.16
N TRP A 240 1.31 -10.91 76.75
CA TRP A 240 2.55 -11.12 76.00
C TRP A 240 3.70 -11.62 76.90
N PRO A 241 4.60 -12.50 76.42
CA PRO A 241 5.68 -13.06 77.24
C PRO A 241 6.85 -12.09 77.41
N VAL A 242 7.15 -11.68 78.65
CA VAL A 242 8.33 -10.86 78.95
C VAL A 242 9.52 -11.79 79.18
N ASP A 243 10.33 -11.99 78.13
CA ASP A 243 11.60 -12.71 78.20
C ASP A 243 12.59 -12.21 77.11
N GLY A 244 13.83 -12.71 77.16
CA GLY A 244 14.89 -12.33 76.21
C GLY A 244 14.72 -12.79 74.76
N SER A 245 13.51 -13.24 74.35
CA SER A 245 13.13 -13.50 72.95
C SER A 245 12.05 -12.55 72.43
N HIS A 246 11.52 -11.65 73.26
CA HIS A 246 10.43 -10.73 72.90
C HIS A 246 10.85 -9.27 73.10
N ILE A 247 10.65 -8.45 72.06
CA ILE A 247 10.92 -7.01 72.02
C ILE A 247 9.58 -6.26 71.97
N TYR A 248 9.53 -5.09 72.61
CA TYR A 248 8.36 -4.22 72.63
C TYR A 248 8.72 -2.82 72.13
N ALA A 249 8.21 -2.43 70.96
CA ALA A 249 8.36 -1.08 70.42
C ALA A 249 7.26 -0.16 70.97
N VAL A 250 7.64 0.90 71.69
CA VAL A 250 6.72 1.93 72.19
C VAL A 250 6.76 3.15 71.27
N LEU A 251 5.65 3.40 70.59
CA LEU A 251 5.49 4.45 69.58
C LEU A 251 4.56 5.54 70.09
N THR A 252 5.14 6.70 70.44
CA THR A 252 4.41 7.87 70.95
C THR A 252 3.98 8.81 69.83
N ALA A 253 2.87 9.52 70.05
CA ALA A 253 2.36 10.57 69.14
C ALA A 253 3.39 11.65 68.78
N SER A 254 3.20 12.33 67.64
CA SER A 254 4.14 13.31 67.08
C SER A 254 4.50 14.42 68.08
N GLY A 255 5.81 14.65 68.28
CA GLY A 255 6.32 15.73 69.12
C GLY A 255 6.31 15.46 70.63
N ILE A 256 5.95 14.25 71.06
CA ILE A 256 6.03 13.80 72.46
C ILE A 256 7.49 13.49 72.84
N GLN A 257 8.03 14.31 73.74
CA GLN A 257 9.45 14.26 74.11
C GLN A 257 9.74 13.23 75.21
N GLU A 258 10.78 12.43 75.00
CA GLU A 258 11.47 11.63 76.01
C GLU A 258 12.85 12.23 76.26
N CYS A 259 13.33 12.16 77.50
CA CYS A 259 14.71 12.50 77.85
C CYS A 259 15.33 11.43 78.74
N MET A 260 16.55 11.01 78.39
CA MET A 260 17.33 10.07 79.19
C MET A 260 17.76 10.67 80.54
N PRO A 261 18.04 9.83 81.55
CA PRO A 261 18.63 10.28 82.81
C PRO A 261 19.93 11.06 82.62
N ASN A 262 20.23 11.97 83.56
CA ASN A 262 21.52 12.66 83.68
C ASN A 262 22.00 13.48 82.46
N ASN A 263 21.07 14.01 81.65
CA ASN A 263 21.29 14.83 80.44
C ASN A 263 21.82 14.07 79.22
N GLY A 264 21.59 12.75 79.11
CA GLY A 264 21.92 11.95 77.92
C GLY A 264 20.99 12.21 76.71
N GLY A 265 20.77 13.46 76.32
CA GLY A 265 19.94 13.83 75.18
C GLY A 265 18.43 13.65 75.36
N CYS A 266 17.67 14.07 74.35
CA CYS A 266 16.20 14.02 74.30
C CYS A 266 15.67 13.95 72.86
N THR A 267 14.46 13.42 72.68
CA THR A 267 13.67 13.52 71.44
C THR A 267 12.77 14.76 71.42
N PRO A 268 12.67 15.45 70.29
CA PRO A 268 13.80 16.06 69.60
C PRO A 268 14.24 17.32 70.37
N ALA A 269 15.54 17.54 70.58
CA ALA A 269 15.99 18.73 71.32
C ALA A 269 15.53 20.04 70.63
N PRO A 270 14.76 20.91 71.31
CA PRO A 270 14.45 22.23 70.78
C PRO A 270 15.72 23.04 70.57
N ALA A 271 15.80 23.79 69.48
CA ALA A 271 16.92 24.71 69.16
C ALA A 271 17.16 25.85 70.18
N SER A 272 16.41 25.86 71.28
CA SER A 272 16.50 26.79 72.41
C SER A 272 16.42 26.11 73.78
N SER A 273 16.63 24.79 73.89
CA SER A 273 16.58 24.10 75.19
C SER A 273 17.83 24.38 76.04
N PRO A 274 17.70 24.68 77.35
CA PRO A 274 18.84 24.71 78.26
C PRO A 274 19.41 23.31 78.58
N SER A 275 18.71 22.23 78.21
CA SER A 275 19.20 20.83 78.27
C SER A 275 19.87 20.38 76.97
N ALA A 276 20.21 21.29 76.05
CA ALA A 276 20.96 20.97 74.83
C ALA A 276 22.44 20.64 75.13
N SER A 277 22.69 19.49 75.75
CA SER A 277 23.82 18.64 75.36
C SER A 277 23.70 18.30 73.86
N SER A 278 24.81 17.90 73.26
CA SER A 278 24.96 17.71 71.81
C SER A 278 24.27 16.47 71.23
N GLU A 279 23.35 15.86 71.98
CA GLU A 279 22.80 14.54 71.71
C GLU A 279 21.28 14.61 71.47
N THR A 280 20.88 14.26 70.25
CA THR A 280 19.48 14.06 69.84
C THR A 280 19.39 12.71 69.16
N PHE A 281 18.45 11.87 69.59
CA PHE A 281 18.17 10.58 68.97
C PHE A 281 16.79 10.56 68.31
N CYS A 282 16.53 9.55 67.50
CA CYS A 282 15.25 9.32 66.80
C CYS A 282 14.51 8.07 67.31
N GLY A 283 15.27 7.10 67.81
CA GLY A 283 14.82 6.02 68.67
C GLY A 283 15.95 5.63 69.63
N TYR A 284 15.69 4.62 70.46
CA TYR A 284 16.73 3.81 71.10
C TYR A 284 16.16 2.45 71.50
N HIS A 285 17.00 1.43 71.52
CA HIS A 285 16.71 0.16 72.18
C HIS A 285 17.34 0.07 73.58
N GLY A 286 16.76 -0.76 74.45
CA GLY A 286 17.19 -0.87 75.83
C GLY A 286 16.64 -2.08 76.58
N ASN A 287 17.13 -2.26 77.82
CA ASN A 287 16.79 -3.42 78.63
C ASN A 287 16.62 -3.09 80.13
N ASP A 288 15.49 -3.51 80.72
CA ASP A 288 15.34 -3.58 82.18
C ASP A 288 14.91 -4.98 82.61
N GLY A 289 15.69 -5.60 83.49
CA GLY A 289 15.60 -7.03 83.79
C GLY A 289 15.50 -7.89 82.52
N ASP A 290 14.38 -8.60 82.40
CA ASP A 290 14.04 -9.46 81.26
C ASP A 290 13.28 -8.74 80.13
N ILE A 291 12.85 -7.48 80.33
CA ILE A 291 12.25 -6.65 79.28
C ILE A 291 13.31 -6.28 78.23
N ARG A 292 12.97 -6.42 76.95
CA ARG A 292 13.65 -5.79 75.81
C ARG A 292 12.66 -4.82 75.18
N PHE A 293 13.07 -3.58 74.95
CA PHE A 293 12.17 -2.57 74.41
C PHE A 293 12.90 -1.61 73.47
N GLU A 294 12.13 -1.07 72.54
CA GLU A 294 12.53 0.01 71.65
C GLU A 294 11.64 1.21 72.01
N TYR A 295 12.21 2.41 72.13
CA TYR A 295 11.45 3.65 72.16
C TYR A 295 11.56 4.35 70.81
N LEU A 296 10.41 4.68 70.23
CA LEU A 296 10.30 5.25 68.89
C LEU A 296 9.64 6.62 68.97
N PHE A 297 10.32 7.61 68.40
CA PHE A 297 9.85 8.98 68.39
C PHE A 297 9.55 9.48 66.97
N ASP A 298 8.42 10.20 66.84
CA ASP A 298 7.90 10.71 65.59
C ASP A 298 7.90 12.26 65.55
N ASP A 299 8.40 12.82 64.44
CA ASP A 299 8.42 14.25 64.15
C ASP A 299 8.34 14.51 62.63
N PRO A 300 7.12 14.67 62.08
CA PRO A 300 6.89 14.96 60.67
C PRO A 300 7.29 16.41 60.34
N GLY A 301 8.61 16.67 60.33
CA GLY A 301 9.20 17.96 59.95
C GLY A 301 10.71 18.14 60.19
N THR A 302 11.37 17.28 60.99
CA THR A 302 12.75 17.54 61.45
C THR A 302 13.78 16.47 61.05
N SER A 303 14.86 16.33 61.82
CA SER A 303 16.07 15.55 61.49
C SER A 303 15.83 14.04 61.39
N CYS A 304 14.78 13.52 62.02
CA CYS A 304 14.52 12.08 62.07
C CYS A 304 13.75 11.54 60.85
N GLY A 305 12.90 12.35 60.19
CA GLY A 305 11.85 11.82 59.31
C GLY A 305 11.64 12.51 57.96
N MET A 306 12.60 13.27 57.44
CA MET A 306 12.41 13.99 56.16
C MET A 306 12.58 13.12 54.90
N GLN A 307 11.63 12.21 54.67
CA GLN A 307 11.37 11.65 53.34
C GLN A 307 10.64 12.69 52.46
N SER A 308 11.22 13.03 51.30
CA SER A 308 10.51 13.79 50.26
C SER A 308 9.75 12.84 49.33
N ALA A 309 8.48 13.13 49.06
CA ALA A 309 7.65 12.35 48.14
C ALA A 309 8.30 12.15 46.74
N PRO A 310 8.11 10.99 46.08
CA PRO A 310 7.23 9.89 46.46
C PRO A 310 7.77 9.06 47.64
N THR A 311 6.86 8.48 48.43
CA THR A 311 7.17 7.58 49.54
C THR A 311 6.33 6.28 49.41
N PRO A 312 6.84 5.11 49.85
CA PRO A 312 6.27 3.79 49.57
C PRO A 312 4.77 3.62 49.80
N SER A 313 4.27 3.97 50.99
CA SER A 313 2.84 3.83 51.34
C SER A 313 2.01 5.06 50.98
N GLY A 314 2.67 6.19 50.72
CA GLY A 314 2.06 7.50 50.56
C GLY A 314 1.86 8.25 51.88
N ASP A 315 2.16 7.63 53.03
CA ASP A 315 2.31 8.31 54.31
C ASP A 315 3.81 8.51 54.61
N PRO A 316 4.35 9.73 54.42
CA PRO A 316 5.78 10.00 54.62
C PRO A 316 6.21 9.88 56.10
N THR A 317 5.27 9.98 57.04
CA THR A 317 5.49 9.84 58.48
C THR A 317 5.68 8.36 58.82
N ALA A 318 4.76 7.50 58.36
CA ALA A 318 4.85 6.06 58.52
C ALA A 318 6.07 5.47 57.81
N ASP A 319 6.29 5.89 56.55
CA ASP A 319 7.44 5.44 55.75
C ASP A 319 8.78 5.86 56.39
N ALA A 320 8.83 7.00 57.09
CA ALA A 320 10.00 7.40 57.87
C ALA A 320 10.18 6.56 59.14
N GLN A 321 9.11 6.38 59.93
CA GLN A 321 9.17 5.65 61.19
C GLN A 321 9.56 4.18 61.00
N VAL A 322 9.13 3.53 59.91
CA VAL A 322 9.54 2.15 59.58
C VAL A 322 11.07 2.03 59.46
N SER A 323 11.77 3.03 58.90
CA SER A 323 13.24 2.98 58.85
C SER A 323 13.90 3.11 60.24
N ILE A 324 13.24 3.76 61.20
CA ILE A 324 13.73 3.87 62.58
C ILE A 324 13.45 2.55 63.32
N VAL A 325 12.24 2.00 63.23
CA VAL A 325 11.92 0.66 63.80
C VAL A 325 12.88 -0.39 63.25
N SER A 326 13.13 -0.38 61.93
CA SER A 326 14.06 -1.32 61.29
C SER A 326 15.49 -1.24 61.84
N HIS A 327 15.97 -0.03 62.14
CA HIS A 327 17.25 0.23 62.81
C HIS A 327 17.22 -0.34 64.24
N GLU A 328 16.33 0.16 65.11
CA GLU A 328 16.26 -0.23 66.53
C GLU A 328 16.02 -1.74 66.74
N THR A 329 15.26 -2.40 65.85
CA THR A 329 15.04 -3.85 65.89
C THR A 329 16.28 -4.63 65.46
N MET A 330 17.03 -4.19 64.44
CA MET A 330 18.25 -4.88 64.02
C MET A 330 19.35 -4.73 65.09
N GLU A 331 19.43 -3.58 65.76
CA GLU A 331 20.28 -3.41 66.95
C GLU A 331 19.80 -4.28 68.11
N SER A 332 18.52 -4.20 68.52
CA SER A 332 17.92 -5.05 69.58
C SER A 332 18.17 -6.56 69.39
N VAL A 333 18.19 -7.02 68.14
CA VAL A 333 18.42 -8.41 67.79
C VAL A 333 19.89 -8.81 67.91
N THR A 334 20.82 -7.89 67.60
CA THR A 334 22.27 -8.13 67.60
C THR A 334 22.96 -7.75 68.92
N ASP A 335 22.42 -6.83 69.71
CA ASP A 335 22.76 -6.60 71.12
C ASP A 335 21.55 -6.26 72.01
N PRO A 336 20.76 -7.28 72.42
CA PRO A 336 19.61 -7.09 73.33
C PRO A 336 19.96 -6.58 74.74
N ILE A 337 21.24 -6.33 75.07
CA ILE A 337 21.65 -5.77 76.37
C ILE A 337 22.77 -4.74 76.10
N PRO A 338 22.44 -3.54 75.57
CA PRO A 338 23.31 -2.82 74.63
C PRO A 338 24.70 -2.52 75.18
N ASN A 339 25.69 -2.50 74.29
CA ASN A 339 27.12 -2.45 74.61
C ASN A 339 27.65 -3.68 75.38
N GLN A 340 27.07 -4.87 75.17
CA GLN A 340 27.57 -6.15 75.69
C GLN A 340 27.80 -7.23 74.62
N ALA A 341 27.02 -7.27 73.55
CA ALA A 341 27.22 -8.13 72.38
C ALA A 341 27.91 -7.37 71.23
N TRP A 342 27.23 -6.96 70.16
CA TRP A 342 27.88 -6.55 68.90
C TRP A 342 27.96 -5.04 68.66
N THR A 343 28.78 -4.35 69.46
CA THR A 343 29.03 -2.90 69.36
C THR A 343 30.50 -2.60 69.03
N ASP A 344 30.77 -1.71 68.08
CA ASP A 344 32.11 -1.13 67.87
C ASP A 344 32.30 0.08 68.81
N PRO A 345 33.21 0.02 69.80
CA PRO A 345 33.44 1.12 70.75
C PRO A 345 34.34 2.24 70.18
N THR A 346 34.63 2.25 68.87
CA THR A 346 35.53 3.24 68.24
C THR A 346 34.89 4.64 68.20
N PRO A 347 35.49 5.68 68.84
CA PRO A 347 34.88 7.00 68.88
C PRO A 347 34.64 7.60 67.47
N ASN A 348 33.43 8.14 67.25
CA ASN A 348 32.98 8.82 66.02
C ASN A 348 32.87 7.94 64.74
N THR A 349 33.13 6.63 64.82
CA THR A 349 33.01 5.68 63.67
C THR A 349 32.53 4.29 64.07
N GLY A 350 32.35 4.02 65.36
CA GLY A 350 31.72 2.82 65.89
C GLY A 350 30.19 2.95 65.99
N GLY A 351 29.62 2.31 67.00
CA GLY A 351 28.18 2.04 67.12
C GLY A 351 27.86 0.56 66.86
N GLU A 352 26.57 0.22 66.87
CA GLU A 352 26.05 -1.12 66.59
C GLU A 352 25.74 -1.29 65.08
N ILE A 353 24.85 -2.21 64.71
CA ILE A 353 24.62 -2.60 63.29
C ILE A 353 23.93 -1.50 62.47
N GLY A 354 22.98 -0.79 63.09
CA GLY A 354 22.18 0.27 62.49
C GLY A 354 22.92 1.60 62.53
N ASP A 355 23.58 1.93 63.65
CA ASP A 355 24.45 3.09 63.85
C ASP A 355 25.43 3.30 62.70
N LYS A 356 26.23 2.26 62.38
CA LYS A 356 27.25 2.31 61.32
C LYS A 356 26.66 2.59 59.94
N CYS A 357 25.36 2.39 59.77
CA CYS A 357 24.65 2.55 58.52
C CYS A 357 23.54 3.60 58.56
N ALA A 358 23.46 4.38 59.65
CA ALA A 358 22.50 5.45 59.85
C ALA A 358 22.34 6.32 58.61
N TYR A 359 21.13 6.35 58.06
CA TYR A 359 20.74 7.13 56.87
C TYR A 359 21.42 6.74 55.54
N ASN A 360 22.04 5.56 55.42
CA ASN A 360 22.64 5.06 54.17
C ASN A 360 21.65 4.17 53.38
N TYR A 361 20.83 4.82 52.54
CA TYR A 361 19.78 4.16 51.75
C TYR A 361 20.27 3.66 50.38
N THR A 362 19.47 2.78 49.76
CA THR A 362 19.64 2.34 48.37
C THR A 362 18.82 3.20 47.37
N PRO A 363 19.03 3.03 46.06
CA PRO A 363 18.34 3.84 45.05
C PRO A 363 16.82 3.65 45.06
N LYS A 364 16.06 4.71 45.38
CA LYS A 364 14.58 4.74 45.32
C LYS A 364 14.06 4.49 43.90
N ASN A 365 13.00 3.69 43.78
CA ASN A 365 12.19 3.56 42.58
C ASN A 365 11.13 4.68 42.47
N ALA A 366 10.29 4.64 41.42
CA ALA A 366 9.28 5.66 41.15
C ALA A 366 8.13 5.75 42.17
N GLN A 367 7.94 4.72 43.02
CA GLN A 367 7.02 4.74 44.16
C GLN A 367 7.71 5.31 45.43
N GLY A 368 9.03 5.50 45.41
CA GLY A 368 9.81 5.98 46.54
C GLY A 368 10.42 4.87 47.40
N ALA A 369 10.21 3.61 47.04
CA ALA A 369 10.73 2.43 47.72
C ALA A 369 12.12 2.04 47.22
N ASP A 370 13.00 1.61 48.13
CA ASP A 370 14.33 1.07 47.81
C ASP A 370 14.50 -0.41 48.20
N VAL A 371 13.54 -0.96 48.96
CA VAL A 371 13.39 -2.40 49.22
C VAL A 371 11.92 -2.84 49.14
N TYR A 372 11.70 -4.11 48.87
CA TYR A 372 10.42 -4.81 49.03
C TYR A 372 10.61 -5.98 49.99
N LEU A 373 9.63 -6.23 50.86
CA LEU A 373 9.66 -7.31 51.84
C LEU A 373 8.36 -8.11 51.68
N HIS A 374 8.46 -9.41 51.36
CA HIS A 374 7.38 -10.29 50.88
C HIS A 374 6.47 -9.75 49.74
N GLY A 375 6.86 -8.66 49.08
CA GLY A 375 6.12 -8.01 48.01
C GLY A 375 5.49 -6.66 48.38
N ASP A 376 5.49 -6.29 49.67
CA ASP A 376 5.11 -4.95 50.11
C ASP A 376 6.33 -3.98 50.08
N PRO A 377 6.15 -2.71 49.67
CA PRO A 377 7.23 -1.75 49.41
C PRO A 377 7.63 -0.93 50.65
N TYR A 378 8.93 -0.71 50.85
CA TYR A 378 9.46 0.10 51.95
C TYR A 378 10.62 1.00 51.52
N PHE A 379 10.96 1.96 52.39
CA PHE A 379 12.20 2.73 52.30
C PHE A 379 12.88 2.73 53.66
N ILE A 380 13.94 1.94 53.79
CA ILE A 380 14.65 1.71 55.04
C ILE A 380 16.16 1.81 54.81
N GLN A 381 16.90 2.14 55.86
CA GLN A 381 18.36 2.15 55.78
C GLN A 381 18.91 0.74 55.53
N GLN A 382 20.10 0.70 54.93
CA GLN A 382 20.94 -0.50 54.91
C GLN A 382 21.49 -0.80 56.31
N GLU A 383 21.94 -2.02 56.54
CA GLU A 383 22.46 -2.50 57.83
C GLU A 383 23.92 -2.98 57.71
N TRP A 384 24.70 -2.90 58.79
CA TRP A 384 26.11 -3.29 58.71
C TRP A 384 26.29 -4.78 58.42
N SER A 385 26.87 -5.09 57.25
CA SER A 385 27.05 -6.46 56.80
C SER A 385 28.50 -6.92 56.97
N ASN A 386 28.72 -7.78 57.97
CA ASN A 386 30.04 -8.29 58.33
C ASN A 386 30.75 -9.08 57.20
N ALA A 387 30.01 -9.58 56.21
CA ALA A 387 30.52 -10.23 55.01
C ALA A 387 30.83 -9.25 53.86
N ALA A 388 30.18 -8.08 53.81
CA ALA A 388 30.49 -7.01 52.85
C ALA A 388 31.55 -6.03 53.39
N ARG A 389 31.67 -5.92 54.72
CA ARG A 389 32.46 -4.89 55.45
C ARG A 389 32.09 -3.47 55.04
N THR A 390 30.79 -3.28 54.92
CA THR A 390 30.09 -2.02 54.68
C THR A 390 28.60 -2.26 54.91
N CYS A 391 27.79 -1.22 54.78
CA CYS A 391 26.34 -1.31 54.81
C CYS A 391 25.80 -2.13 53.64
N ALA A 392 24.72 -2.89 53.84
CA ALA A 392 24.06 -3.60 52.76
C ALA A 392 22.54 -3.61 52.95
N MET A 393 21.79 -3.68 51.84
CA MET A 393 20.34 -3.92 51.85
C MET A 393 20.00 -5.41 51.98
N ASP A 394 21.00 -6.30 51.86
CA ASP A 394 20.80 -7.75 52.01
C ASP A 394 22.07 -8.54 52.36
N TYR A 395 21.87 -9.81 52.68
CA TYR A 395 22.91 -10.84 52.79
C TYR A 395 22.50 -12.10 52.04
N CYS A 396 23.20 -12.44 50.95
CA CYS A 396 22.99 -13.64 50.14
C CYS A 396 24.24 -14.53 50.12
N PRO A 397 24.42 -15.47 51.07
CA PRO A 397 25.62 -16.32 51.15
C PRO A 397 25.80 -17.32 49.99
N THR A 398 24.86 -17.40 49.04
CA THR A 398 24.90 -18.28 47.86
C THR A 398 25.19 -17.56 46.53
N SER A 399 25.46 -16.25 46.54
CA SER A 399 25.87 -15.52 45.33
C SER A 399 27.30 -15.89 44.90
N ALA A 400 27.58 -15.80 43.59
CA ALA A 400 28.76 -16.43 42.98
C ALA A 400 30.03 -15.57 43.07
N ALA A 401 30.60 -15.56 44.27
CA ALA A 401 31.95 -15.09 44.67
C ALA A 401 32.09 -13.64 45.17
N LYS A 402 32.59 -13.59 46.43
CA LYS A 402 33.07 -12.44 47.22
C LYS A 402 32.03 -11.39 47.62
N ASP A 403 32.04 -11.15 48.93
CA ASP A 403 31.48 -9.99 49.64
C ASP A 403 29.94 -9.87 49.44
N ALA A 404 29.18 -10.40 50.41
CA ALA A 404 28.04 -11.28 50.11
C ALA A 404 26.64 -10.63 50.02
N VAL A 405 26.44 -9.70 49.08
CA VAL A 405 25.12 -9.18 48.69
C VAL A 405 24.39 -10.10 47.69
N CYS A 406 23.10 -9.85 47.48
CA CYS A 406 22.27 -10.51 46.47
C CYS A 406 22.50 -9.91 45.08
N ALA A 407 22.63 -10.77 44.07
CA ALA A 407 22.82 -10.32 42.68
C ALA A 407 21.48 -9.82 42.09
N PRO A 408 21.39 -8.59 41.56
CA PRO A 408 20.15 -8.07 40.98
C PRO A 408 19.63 -8.89 39.79
N GLN A 409 18.36 -9.26 39.87
CA GLN A 409 17.59 -9.99 38.86
C GLN A 409 17.11 -9.04 37.76
N VAL A 410 18.06 -8.61 36.92
CA VAL A 410 17.81 -7.77 35.74
C VAL A 410 17.38 -8.64 34.56
N SER A 411 16.41 -8.15 33.79
CA SER A 411 15.92 -8.72 32.54
C SER A 411 15.88 -7.65 31.43
N ALA A 412 15.93 -8.07 30.16
CA ALA A 412 15.82 -7.17 29.02
C ALA A 412 14.96 -7.79 27.92
N VAL A 413 14.04 -6.99 27.36
CA VAL A 413 13.16 -7.37 26.24
C VAL A 413 13.31 -6.32 25.14
N GLU A 414 13.45 -6.76 23.90
CA GLU A 414 13.59 -5.87 22.75
C GLU A 414 12.50 -6.14 21.72
N SER A 415 11.76 -5.09 21.38
CA SER A 415 10.62 -5.13 20.47
C SER A 415 10.76 -4.10 19.35
N VAL A 416 9.94 -4.22 18.31
CA VAL A 416 9.82 -3.20 17.25
C VAL A 416 8.38 -2.77 17.05
N ASP A 417 8.18 -1.52 16.66
CA ASP A 417 6.86 -0.96 16.32
C ASP A 417 6.23 -1.62 15.07
N ASN A 418 7.07 -2.04 14.11
CA ASN A 418 6.65 -2.79 12.93
C ASN A 418 7.62 -3.95 12.62
N PRO A 419 7.22 -5.23 12.79
CA PRO A 419 8.05 -6.39 12.45
C PRO A 419 8.15 -6.68 10.95
N ASN A 420 7.29 -6.07 10.11
CA ASN A 420 7.35 -6.18 8.65
C ASN A 420 7.44 -4.80 7.99
N PRO A 421 8.50 -4.01 8.27
CA PRO A 421 8.61 -2.64 7.80
C PRO A 421 9.00 -2.61 6.32
N VAL A 422 8.53 -1.63 5.56
CA VAL A 422 8.84 -1.54 4.12
C VAL A 422 10.21 -0.89 3.92
N ILE A 423 10.96 -1.31 2.89
CA ILE A 423 12.28 -0.72 2.63
C ILE A 423 12.21 0.81 2.50
N GLY A 424 13.23 1.50 3.03
CA GLY A 424 13.29 2.96 3.06
C GLY A 424 12.37 3.65 4.08
N SER A 425 11.42 2.95 4.72
CA SER A 425 10.67 3.53 5.84
C SER A 425 11.55 3.62 7.10
N THR A 426 11.03 4.25 8.14
CA THR A 426 11.55 4.09 9.51
C THR A 426 10.95 2.86 10.18
N VAL A 427 11.68 2.32 11.14
CA VAL A 427 11.22 1.38 12.19
C VAL A 427 11.79 1.87 13.52
N THR A 428 11.10 1.61 14.61
CA THR A 428 11.52 1.95 15.97
C THR A 428 11.74 0.68 16.79
N TYR A 429 12.98 0.48 17.24
CA TYR A 429 13.35 -0.53 18.22
C TYR A 429 13.15 0.04 19.63
N THR A 430 12.66 -0.78 20.55
CA THR A 430 12.47 -0.43 21.96
C THR A 430 13.05 -1.53 22.84
N VAL A 431 14.08 -1.19 23.61
CA VAL A 431 14.64 -2.06 24.66
C VAL A 431 14.05 -1.62 25.99
N LYS A 432 13.27 -2.50 26.63
CA LYS A 432 12.88 -2.37 28.03
C LYS A 432 13.86 -3.18 28.88
N VAL A 433 14.52 -2.53 29.83
CA VAL A 433 15.33 -3.17 30.88
C VAL A 433 14.57 -3.10 32.19
N GLN A 434 14.45 -4.20 32.92
CA GLN A 434 13.66 -4.26 34.16
C GLN A 434 14.41 -5.02 35.25
N ASN A 435 14.51 -4.43 36.43
CA ASN A 435 14.93 -5.10 37.65
C ASN A 435 13.69 -5.70 38.33
N THR A 436 13.80 -6.94 38.79
CA THR A 436 12.72 -7.70 39.47
C THR A 436 13.11 -8.15 40.87
N SER A 437 14.23 -7.64 41.39
CA SER A 437 14.70 -7.93 42.75
C SER A 437 13.92 -7.16 43.79
N ASP A 438 13.78 -7.78 44.96
CA ASP A 438 13.16 -7.17 46.15
C ASP A 438 14.14 -6.26 46.92
N THR A 439 15.39 -6.68 47.10
CA THR A 439 16.45 -5.93 47.84
C THR A 439 17.56 -5.35 46.95
N ALA A 440 17.91 -6.06 45.87
CA ALA A 440 19.07 -5.73 45.07
C ALA A 440 18.74 -4.72 43.93
N ALA A 441 19.09 -3.46 44.11
CA ALA A 441 19.21 -2.51 43.00
C ALA A 441 20.46 -2.82 42.15
N ALA A 442 20.40 -2.57 40.84
CA ALA A 442 21.57 -2.70 39.96
C ALA A 442 22.27 -1.35 39.78
N THR A 443 23.60 -1.37 39.62
CA THR A 443 24.43 -0.17 39.39
C THR A 443 25.16 -0.23 38.03
N ALA A 444 25.65 0.90 37.54
CA ALA A 444 26.43 1.05 36.31
C ALA A 444 25.78 0.44 35.05
N VAL A 445 24.45 0.48 34.97
CA VAL A 445 23.64 -0.24 33.99
C VAL A 445 23.85 0.33 32.58
N THR A 446 24.50 -0.44 31.71
CA THR A 446 24.87 -0.02 30.35
C THR A 446 24.20 -0.90 29.30
N VAL A 447 23.33 -0.30 28.49
CA VAL A 447 22.63 -0.94 27.36
C VAL A 447 23.40 -0.68 26.07
N ASN A 448 23.89 -1.74 25.43
CA ASN A 448 24.64 -1.71 24.17
C ASN A 448 23.88 -2.50 23.10
N GLY A 449 23.30 -1.80 22.12
CA GLY A 449 22.51 -2.42 21.06
C GLY A 449 23.15 -2.31 19.68
N PRO A 450 23.44 -3.43 18.99
CA PRO A 450 23.69 -3.44 17.56
C PRO A 450 22.36 -3.39 16.80
N LEU A 451 22.25 -2.52 15.79
CA LEU A 451 21.17 -2.65 14.81
C LEU A 451 21.55 -3.69 13.74
N PRO A 452 20.56 -4.29 13.03
CA PRO A 452 20.86 -5.30 12.03
C PRO A 452 21.59 -4.71 10.81
N SER A 453 22.30 -5.56 10.07
CA SER A 453 23.19 -5.13 8.98
C SER A 453 22.49 -4.28 7.91
N GLY A 454 22.86 -3.00 7.85
CA GLY A 454 22.37 -2.03 6.86
C GLY A 454 21.27 -1.09 7.37
N TYR A 455 20.68 -1.34 8.54
CA TYR A 455 19.85 -0.35 9.22
C TYR A 455 20.71 0.85 9.63
N VAL A 456 20.15 2.06 9.52
CA VAL A 456 20.84 3.31 9.89
C VAL A 456 20.08 4.04 10.98
N VAL A 457 20.69 4.24 12.14
CA VAL A 457 20.12 5.02 13.27
C VAL A 457 19.84 6.46 12.81
N THR A 458 18.61 6.91 13.03
CA THR A 458 18.17 8.30 12.77
C THR A 458 17.69 9.02 14.04
N GLY A 459 17.45 8.29 15.14
CA GLY A 459 17.15 8.89 16.44
C GLY A 459 17.39 7.91 17.60
N LEU A 460 17.77 8.45 18.75
CA LEU A 460 17.95 7.74 20.02
C LEU A 460 17.25 8.55 21.12
N GLN A 461 16.47 7.89 21.96
CA GLN A 461 15.85 8.48 23.16
C GLN A 461 16.02 7.52 24.34
N ALA A 462 16.53 8.05 25.45
CA ALA A 462 16.67 7.35 26.71
C ALA A 462 16.45 8.35 27.87
N PRO A 463 15.20 8.52 28.33
CA PRO A 463 14.90 9.25 29.56
C PRO A 463 15.71 8.68 30.73
N GLY A 464 16.01 9.47 31.76
CA GLY A 464 16.76 9.01 32.94
C GLY A 464 18.26 8.70 32.74
N SER A 465 18.72 8.49 31.50
CA SER A 465 20.11 8.10 31.21
C SER A 465 21.14 9.16 31.62
N THR A 466 22.26 8.72 32.19
CA THR A 466 23.42 9.58 32.50
C THR A 466 24.26 9.89 31.27
N SER A 467 24.26 8.98 30.28
CA SER A 467 24.78 9.26 28.95
C SER A 467 24.08 8.40 27.89
N SER A 468 23.99 8.94 26.68
CA SER A 468 23.48 8.24 25.50
C SER A 468 24.26 8.64 24.27
N SER A 469 24.54 7.68 23.39
CA SER A 469 25.31 7.89 22.16
C SER A 469 24.98 6.83 21.11
N ASN A 470 25.18 7.15 19.83
CA ASN A 470 24.99 6.21 18.73
C ASN A 470 26.02 6.39 17.62
N THR A 471 26.25 5.31 16.89
CA THR A 471 26.87 5.32 15.55
C THR A 471 25.76 5.29 14.49
N SER A 472 26.12 5.04 13.23
CA SER A 472 25.12 4.71 12.21
C SER A 472 24.46 3.34 12.43
N SER A 473 25.07 2.40 13.15
CA SER A 473 24.63 0.99 13.22
C SER A 473 24.58 0.40 14.64
N SER A 474 24.76 1.22 15.67
CA SER A 474 24.73 0.80 17.08
C SER A 474 24.42 1.96 18.01
N PHE A 475 24.02 1.65 19.23
CA PHE A 475 23.84 2.62 20.32
C PHE A 475 24.40 2.11 21.64
N THR A 476 24.79 3.05 22.50
CA THR A 476 25.22 2.83 23.89
C THR A 476 24.50 3.85 24.77
N VAL A 477 23.80 3.36 25.79
CA VAL A 477 23.13 4.16 26.81
C VAL A 477 23.58 3.67 28.18
N ALA A 478 23.89 4.58 29.09
CA ALA A 478 24.21 4.29 30.48
C ALA A 478 23.21 4.93 31.43
N TYR A 479 22.87 4.19 32.47
CA TYR A 479 22.11 4.60 33.64
C TYR A 479 23.01 4.41 34.87
N ASP A 480 22.90 5.31 35.84
CA ASP A 480 23.65 5.18 37.09
C ASP A 480 23.22 3.95 37.88
N THR A 481 21.90 3.80 38.03
CA THR A 481 21.24 2.76 38.81
C THR A 481 19.95 2.29 38.14
N LEU A 482 19.51 1.09 38.49
CA LEU A 482 18.18 0.55 38.19
C LEU A 482 17.58 0.00 39.50
N PRO A 483 16.81 0.82 40.24
CA PRO A 483 16.16 0.47 41.51
C PRO A 483 15.38 -0.84 41.53
N VAL A 484 15.07 -1.34 42.72
CA VAL A 484 14.18 -2.49 42.92
C VAL A 484 12.81 -2.27 42.25
N HIS A 485 12.28 -3.33 41.63
CA HIS A 485 11.02 -3.33 40.85
C HIS A 485 10.88 -2.23 39.77
N SER A 486 11.98 -1.58 39.36
CA SER A 486 11.97 -0.51 38.35
C SER A 486 12.24 -1.00 36.92
N SER A 487 11.93 -0.17 35.93
CA SER A 487 12.30 -0.45 34.55
C SER A 487 12.58 0.81 33.72
N GLU A 488 13.64 0.74 32.93
CA GLU A 488 14.09 1.78 32.01
C GLU A 488 13.83 1.40 30.55
N THR A 489 13.71 2.41 29.68
CA THR A 489 13.33 2.21 28.27
C THR A 489 14.19 3.03 27.32
N VAL A 490 14.91 2.34 26.44
CA VAL A 490 15.70 2.92 25.35
C VAL A 490 14.95 2.74 24.03
N THR A 491 14.76 3.83 23.29
CA THR A 491 14.02 3.85 22.02
C THR A 491 14.92 4.33 20.89
N VAL A 492 14.97 3.58 19.79
CA VAL A 492 15.92 3.80 18.68
C VAL A 492 15.19 3.75 17.35
N THR A 493 15.09 4.88 16.67
CA THR A 493 14.51 4.98 15.34
C THR A 493 15.60 4.78 14.29
N ALA A 494 15.34 3.97 13.28
CA ALA A 494 16.28 3.67 12.21
C ALA A 494 15.57 3.53 10.85
N THR A 495 16.30 3.77 9.75
CA THR A 495 15.80 3.49 8.38
C THR A 495 16.04 2.04 7.97
N VAL A 496 15.10 1.50 7.19
CA VAL A 496 15.08 0.10 6.76
C VAL A 496 15.92 -0.09 5.47
N PRO A 497 16.90 -1.01 5.45
CA PRO A 497 17.75 -1.26 4.28
C PRO A 497 16.99 -1.96 3.15
N ASN A 498 17.56 -1.91 1.94
CA ASN A 498 17.09 -2.70 0.80
C ASN A 498 17.47 -4.19 0.95
N GLN A 499 16.78 -4.91 1.84
CA GLN A 499 16.98 -6.35 2.11
C GLN A 499 15.63 -7.08 2.22
N VAL A 500 14.82 -7.00 1.15
CA VAL A 500 13.48 -7.59 1.09
C VAL A 500 13.49 -9.07 1.46
N GLY A 501 12.60 -9.44 2.39
CA GLY A 501 12.36 -10.83 2.82
C GLY A 501 13.46 -11.46 3.67
N GLN A 502 14.47 -10.71 4.12
CA GLN A 502 15.52 -11.22 5.01
C GLN A 502 15.17 -10.96 6.48
N PRO A 503 15.04 -12.00 7.34
CA PRO A 503 14.86 -11.81 8.77
C PRO A 503 16.11 -11.18 9.41
N ALA A 504 15.91 -10.13 10.20
CA ALA A 504 16.95 -9.31 10.78
C ALA A 504 16.66 -9.09 12.28
N LEU A 505 17.65 -9.36 13.14
CA LEU A 505 17.50 -9.32 14.61
C LEU A 505 18.45 -8.29 15.23
N ALA A 506 17.91 -7.43 16.10
CA ALA A 506 18.67 -6.59 17.02
C ALA A 506 18.63 -7.22 18.42
N CYS A 507 19.80 -7.52 18.99
CA CYS A 507 19.94 -8.21 20.28
C CYS A 507 20.86 -7.38 21.18
N SER A 508 20.29 -6.45 21.94
CA SER A 508 20.99 -5.58 22.86
C SER A 508 21.55 -6.34 24.06
N THR A 509 22.76 -5.98 24.48
CA THR A 509 23.43 -6.49 25.67
C THR A 509 23.29 -5.49 26.81
N VAL A 510 22.93 -5.94 28.01
CA VAL A 510 22.87 -5.12 29.22
C VAL A 510 23.95 -5.60 30.20
N SER A 511 24.93 -4.74 30.44
CA SER A 511 25.95 -4.92 31.48
C SER A 511 25.56 -4.14 32.73
N PHE A 512 25.82 -4.67 33.92
CA PHE A 512 25.49 -4.04 35.20
C PHE A 512 26.35 -4.61 36.33
N ALA A 513 26.33 -3.97 37.48
CA ALA A 513 26.92 -4.43 38.72
C ALA A 513 25.87 -4.52 39.85
N ASP A 514 26.25 -5.16 40.96
CA ASP A 514 25.50 -5.09 42.23
C ASP A 514 25.76 -3.76 42.97
N LEU A 515 25.20 -3.64 44.18
CA LEU A 515 25.38 -2.45 45.04
C LEU A 515 26.85 -2.23 45.46
N LEU A 516 27.62 -3.31 45.67
CA LEU A 516 29.05 -3.22 46.00
C LEU A 516 29.93 -2.84 44.80
N GLY A 517 29.35 -2.75 43.59
CA GLY A 517 30.06 -2.44 42.35
C GLY A 517 30.73 -3.66 41.70
N THR A 518 30.38 -4.89 42.11
CA THR A 518 30.87 -6.10 41.46
C THR A 518 30.18 -6.27 40.12
N ALA A 519 30.95 -6.17 39.03
CA ALA A 519 30.43 -6.33 37.67
C ALA A 519 29.91 -7.77 37.45
N LEU A 520 28.64 -7.89 37.11
CA LEU A 520 27.96 -9.17 36.89
C LEU A 520 28.02 -9.60 35.42
N THR A 521 27.61 -10.84 35.15
CA THR A 521 27.59 -11.38 33.77
C THR A 521 26.55 -10.62 32.95
N PRO A 522 26.93 -9.96 31.82
CA PRO A 522 25.97 -9.23 31.00
C PRO A 522 24.89 -10.14 30.42
N ILE A 523 23.65 -9.66 30.43
CA ILE A 523 22.51 -10.34 29.82
C ILE A 523 22.27 -9.85 28.40
N GLN A 524 21.53 -10.62 27.60
CA GLN A 524 21.08 -10.22 26.27
C GLN A 524 19.55 -10.04 26.27
N SER A 525 19.03 -9.14 25.44
CA SER A 525 17.58 -9.01 25.24
C SER A 525 16.98 -10.31 24.70
N SER A 526 15.83 -10.70 25.29
CA SER A 526 15.12 -11.93 24.97
C SER A 526 13.61 -11.76 25.16
N PRO A 527 12.79 -11.69 24.09
CA PRO A 527 13.19 -11.75 22.68
C PRO A 527 14.07 -10.57 22.23
N CYS A 528 14.79 -10.80 21.13
CA CYS A 528 15.45 -9.77 20.33
C CYS A 528 14.44 -9.04 19.43
N GLY A 529 14.72 -7.77 19.08
CA GLY A 529 13.91 -6.98 18.16
C GLY A 529 14.01 -7.51 16.73
N GLY A 530 12.97 -8.19 16.26
CA GLY A 530 12.95 -8.87 14.96
C GLY A 530 12.17 -8.12 13.88
N THR A 531 12.80 -7.96 12.71
CA THR A 531 12.18 -7.38 11.50
C THR A 531 12.35 -8.30 10.29
N THR A 532 11.48 -8.17 9.28
CA THR A 532 11.64 -8.78 7.96
C THR A 532 11.18 -7.77 6.91
N PRO A 533 12.09 -7.10 6.16
CA PRO A 533 11.71 -6.00 5.28
C PRO A 533 10.74 -6.39 4.15
N GLY A 534 9.64 -5.65 4.05
CA GLY A 534 8.68 -5.73 2.94
C GLY A 534 9.10 -4.87 1.74
N LYS A 535 8.51 -5.15 0.57
CA LYS A 535 8.60 -4.27 -0.60
C LYS A 535 7.80 -2.99 -0.38
N ILE A 536 8.04 -1.97 -1.20
CA ILE A 536 7.24 -0.75 -1.27
C ILE A 536 5.92 -1.05 -2.00
N PRO A 537 4.74 -0.88 -1.37
CA PRO A 537 3.46 -0.99 -2.06
C PRO A 537 3.27 0.16 -3.04
N THR A 538 2.78 -0.13 -4.25
CA THR A 538 2.64 0.85 -5.34
C THR A 538 1.19 1.14 -5.71
N SER A 539 0.94 2.34 -6.23
CA SER A 539 -0.32 2.75 -6.84
C SER A 539 -0.11 3.07 -8.32
N VAL A 540 -0.95 2.50 -9.18
CA VAL A 540 -1.01 2.84 -10.61
C VAL A 540 -2.24 3.70 -10.88
N LYS A 541 -2.07 4.81 -11.58
CA LYS A 541 -3.15 5.69 -12.05
C LYS A 541 -3.10 5.77 -13.57
N TYR A 542 -4.19 5.40 -14.25
CA TYR A 542 -4.31 5.59 -15.70
C TYR A 542 -4.43 7.09 -16.05
N THR A 543 -3.74 7.51 -17.11
CA THR A 543 -3.62 8.90 -17.55
C THR A 543 -3.76 9.10 -19.07
N GLY A 544 -3.93 8.03 -19.84
CA GLY A 544 -4.10 8.09 -21.30
C GLY A 544 -5.52 8.44 -21.73
N ALA A 545 -5.76 8.40 -23.04
CA ALA A 545 -7.10 8.57 -23.60
C ALA A 545 -8.08 7.48 -23.10
N VAL A 546 -9.37 7.81 -23.05
CA VAL A 546 -10.47 6.87 -22.67
C VAL A 546 -11.44 6.61 -23.83
N THR A 547 -11.10 7.06 -25.03
CA THR A 547 -11.82 6.79 -26.27
C THR A 547 -10.83 6.76 -27.42
N ALA A 548 -11.06 5.89 -28.40
CA ALA A 548 -10.37 5.84 -29.70
C ALA A 548 -11.21 5.01 -30.67
N ASP A 549 -11.06 5.26 -31.96
CA ASP A 549 -11.77 4.56 -33.03
C ASP A 549 -11.11 3.21 -33.35
N TYR A 550 -11.79 2.38 -34.14
CA TYR A 550 -11.36 1.00 -34.37
C TYR A 550 -10.26 0.94 -35.44
N HIS A 551 -9.16 0.23 -35.16
CA HIS A 551 -7.86 0.34 -35.85
C HIS A 551 -7.06 1.63 -35.63
N ASP A 552 -7.62 2.71 -35.04
CA ASP A 552 -6.85 3.94 -34.85
C ASP A 552 -5.94 3.93 -33.60
N ALA A 553 -4.75 4.51 -33.71
CA ALA A 553 -3.65 4.29 -32.77
C ALA A 553 -3.52 5.41 -31.72
N PHE A 554 -3.94 5.13 -30.47
CA PHE A 554 -3.85 6.09 -29.37
C PHE A 554 -2.62 5.86 -28.46
N THR A 555 -2.29 6.84 -27.62
CA THR A 555 -1.27 6.69 -26.57
C THR A 555 -1.93 6.28 -25.26
N ALA A 556 -1.75 5.01 -24.88
CA ALA A 556 -2.04 4.55 -23.52
C ALA A 556 -0.94 5.07 -22.57
N SER A 557 -1.32 5.57 -21.40
CA SER A 557 -0.35 6.01 -20.38
C SER A 557 -0.86 5.84 -18.96
N ALA A 558 0.06 5.68 -18.01
CA ALA A 558 -0.22 5.62 -16.58
C ALA A 558 0.96 6.17 -15.77
N ASN A 559 0.66 6.70 -14.58
CA ASN A 559 1.64 7.08 -13.57
C ASN A 559 1.71 6.02 -12.46
N VAL A 560 2.92 5.68 -12.02
CA VAL A 560 3.18 4.72 -10.93
C VAL A 560 3.96 5.39 -9.80
N SER A 561 3.47 5.21 -8.57
CA SER A 561 4.09 5.77 -7.36
C SER A 561 4.13 4.75 -6.22
N GLY A 562 5.09 4.89 -5.30
CA GLY A 562 5.25 4.07 -4.10
C GLY A 562 5.74 4.93 -2.93
N GLN A 563 5.13 4.80 -1.75
CA GLN A 563 5.32 5.72 -0.61
C GLN A 563 5.24 7.22 -0.98
N GLY A 564 4.45 7.58 -2.01
CA GLY A 564 4.31 8.96 -2.50
C GLY A 564 5.42 9.46 -3.44
N ALA A 565 6.48 8.67 -3.67
CA ALA A 565 7.52 8.94 -4.65
C ALA A 565 7.20 8.28 -6.01
N PRO A 566 7.68 8.83 -7.15
CA PRO A 566 7.54 8.18 -8.45
C PRO A 566 8.41 6.92 -8.57
N VAL A 567 7.88 5.86 -9.17
CA VAL A 567 8.61 4.60 -9.41
C VAL A 567 9.20 4.62 -10.81
N SER A 568 10.52 4.56 -10.95
CA SER A 568 11.22 4.67 -12.25
C SER A 568 11.82 3.35 -12.73
N GLY A 569 11.87 3.13 -14.05
CA GLY A 569 12.41 1.91 -14.67
C GLY A 569 11.47 0.70 -14.64
N GLY A 570 10.24 0.86 -14.16
CA GLY A 570 9.25 -0.20 -13.98
C GLY A 570 8.41 -0.47 -15.22
N ALA A 571 8.11 -1.74 -15.51
CA ALA A 571 7.30 -2.12 -16.67
C ALA A 571 5.78 -2.10 -16.37
N VAL A 572 5.03 -1.31 -17.14
CA VAL A 572 3.56 -1.23 -17.08
C VAL A 572 2.96 -1.80 -18.36
N LYS A 573 2.24 -2.91 -18.24
CA LYS A 573 1.46 -3.50 -19.34
C LYS A 573 0.09 -2.83 -19.44
N PHE A 574 -0.26 -2.40 -20.64
CA PHE A 574 -1.60 -1.90 -20.97
C PHE A 574 -2.33 -2.95 -21.79
N THR A 575 -3.60 -3.20 -21.48
CA THR A 575 -4.46 -4.14 -22.20
C THR A 575 -5.82 -3.51 -22.46
N LEU A 576 -6.32 -3.66 -23.67
CA LEU A 576 -7.63 -3.19 -24.13
C LEU A 576 -8.24 -4.32 -24.96
N GLY A 577 -9.06 -5.16 -24.32
CA GLY A 577 -9.62 -6.36 -24.93
C GLY A 577 -8.54 -7.28 -25.51
N GLY A 578 -8.57 -7.50 -26.83
CA GLY A 578 -7.60 -8.30 -27.57
C GLY A 578 -6.22 -7.63 -27.78
N ALA A 579 -6.11 -6.31 -27.61
CA ALA A 579 -4.87 -5.57 -27.83
C ALA A 579 -4.05 -5.36 -26.53
N SER A 580 -2.73 -5.30 -26.65
CA SER A 580 -1.87 -4.93 -25.52
C SER A 580 -0.54 -4.30 -25.94
N CYS A 581 -0.02 -3.39 -25.11
CA CYS A 581 1.33 -2.82 -25.24
C CYS A 581 2.03 -2.76 -23.86
N THR A 582 3.29 -2.36 -23.80
CA THR A 582 4.02 -2.17 -22.53
C THR A 582 4.91 -0.94 -22.62
N GLY A 583 4.82 -0.08 -21.60
CA GLY A 583 5.69 1.07 -21.40
C GLY A 583 6.60 0.88 -20.18
N THR A 584 7.72 1.60 -20.14
CA THR A 584 8.59 1.67 -18.95
C THR A 584 8.40 3.02 -18.27
N THR A 585 8.40 3.08 -16.94
CA THR A 585 8.22 4.33 -16.20
C THR A 585 9.43 5.23 -16.25
N ASP A 586 9.21 6.51 -16.55
CA ASP A 586 10.23 7.57 -16.54
C ASP A 586 10.64 7.99 -15.11
N GLY A 587 11.49 9.02 -14.97
CA GLY A 587 11.89 9.58 -13.67
C GLY A 587 10.77 10.28 -12.88
N SER A 588 9.60 10.49 -13.50
CA SER A 588 8.38 11.03 -12.89
C SER A 588 7.30 9.95 -12.66
N GLY A 589 7.63 8.68 -12.92
CA GLY A 589 6.73 7.54 -12.75
C GLY A 589 5.80 7.27 -13.94
N ASN A 590 5.93 7.99 -15.05
CA ASN A 590 5.02 7.85 -16.20
C ASN A 590 5.51 6.75 -17.16
N ALA A 591 4.66 5.77 -17.43
CA ALA A 591 4.82 4.81 -18.52
C ALA A 591 3.79 5.10 -19.62
N SER A 592 4.19 4.96 -20.89
CA SER A 592 3.29 5.04 -22.03
C SER A 592 3.70 4.11 -23.18
N CYS A 593 2.73 3.76 -24.03
CA CYS A 593 2.95 3.07 -25.29
C CYS A 593 1.80 3.34 -26.27
N SER A 594 2.05 3.13 -27.57
CA SER A 594 1.00 3.15 -28.59
C SER A 594 0.17 1.87 -28.49
N LEU A 595 -1.15 2.03 -28.55
CA LEU A 595 -2.14 0.95 -28.47
C LEU A 595 -3.23 1.20 -29.49
N THR A 596 -3.61 0.15 -30.22
CA THR A 596 -4.64 0.19 -31.27
C THR A 596 -5.80 -0.72 -30.88
N PRO A 597 -7.07 -0.24 -30.88
CA PRO A 597 -8.23 -1.09 -30.65
C PRO A 597 -8.43 -2.13 -31.76
N VAL A 598 -8.75 -3.37 -31.38
CA VAL A 598 -9.01 -4.49 -32.31
C VAL A 598 -10.36 -5.19 -32.06
N ASP A 599 -11.11 -4.72 -31.07
CA ASP A 599 -12.43 -5.20 -30.70
C ASP A 599 -13.53 -4.27 -31.26
N PRO A 600 -14.77 -4.75 -31.45
CA PRO A 600 -15.85 -3.91 -31.97
C PRO A 600 -16.24 -2.77 -31.02
N ALA A 601 -16.83 -1.73 -31.59
CA ALA A 601 -17.21 -0.50 -30.90
C ALA A 601 -18.20 -0.74 -29.75
N GLY A 602 -17.92 -0.11 -28.62
CA GLY A 602 -18.62 -0.29 -27.35
C GLY A 602 -17.76 0.09 -26.15
N THR A 603 -18.33 -0.02 -24.95
CA THR A 603 -17.58 0.20 -23.71
C THR A 603 -16.87 -1.08 -23.27
N VAL A 604 -15.55 -1.01 -23.19
CA VAL A 604 -14.64 -2.06 -22.72
C VAL A 604 -13.87 -1.57 -21.49
N THR A 605 -13.09 -2.45 -20.86
CA THR A 605 -12.17 -2.07 -19.78
C THR A 605 -10.74 -2.05 -20.27
N LEU A 606 -10.08 -0.91 -20.12
CA LEU A 606 -8.62 -0.81 -20.24
C LEU A 606 -8.01 -1.12 -18.88
N GLN A 607 -7.09 -2.08 -18.82
CA GLN A 607 -6.28 -2.36 -17.62
C GLN A 607 -4.84 -1.88 -17.84
N ALA A 608 -4.30 -1.16 -16.85
CA ALA A 608 -2.89 -0.82 -16.74
C ALA A 608 -2.30 -1.51 -15.50
N ALA A 609 -1.36 -2.44 -15.71
CA ALA A 609 -0.78 -3.28 -14.67
C ALA A 609 0.74 -3.11 -14.59
N TYR A 610 1.23 -2.64 -13.45
CA TYR A 610 2.64 -2.61 -13.10
C TYR A 610 3.05 -3.95 -12.47
N ALA A 611 4.11 -4.57 -13.00
CA ALA A 611 4.51 -5.92 -12.63
C ALA A 611 5.26 -6.03 -11.28
N GLY A 612 5.61 -4.91 -10.64
CA GLY A 612 6.55 -4.87 -9.53
C GLY A 612 8.01 -5.04 -9.98
N ASP A 613 8.94 -4.93 -9.04
CA ASP A 613 10.37 -5.19 -9.25
C ASP A 613 10.99 -5.86 -8.00
N ALA A 614 12.30 -5.77 -7.79
CA ALA A 614 12.94 -6.32 -6.58
C ALA A 614 12.51 -5.58 -5.28
N THR A 615 12.24 -4.29 -5.40
CA THR A 615 11.99 -3.30 -4.36
C THR A 615 10.52 -2.91 -4.20
N HIS A 616 9.72 -2.98 -5.27
CA HIS A 616 8.33 -2.57 -5.35
C HIS A 616 7.38 -3.75 -5.58
N GLU A 617 6.18 -3.67 -5.01
CA GLU A 617 5.10 -4.64 -5.26
C GLU A 617 4.47 -4.48 -6.64
N ALA A 618 3.70 -5.48 -7.07
CA ALA A 618 2.88 -5.38 -8.28
C ALA A 618 1.55 -4.72 -7.95
N SER A 619 1.06 -3.82 -8.82
CA SER A 619 -0.30 -3.29 -8.68
C SER A 619 -0.89 -2.84 -10.03
N SER A 620 -2.20 -2.69 -10.08
CA SER A 620 -2.93 -2.44 -11.32
C SER A 620 -4.14 -1.54 -11.11
N THR A 621 -4.55 -0.86 -12.17
CA THR A 621 -5.78 -0.08 -12.22
C THR A 621 -6.54 -0.32 -13.52
N THR A 622 -7.80 0.07 -13.55
CA THR A 622 -8.72 -0.11 -14.69
C THR A 622 -9.45 1.19 -14.98
N ALA A 623 -9.57 1.53 -16.27
CA ALA A 623 -10.41 2.60 -16.76
C ALA A 623 -11.52 2.03 -17.66
N ALA A 624 -12.71 2.61 -17.61
CA ALA A 624 -13.69 2.43 -18.68
C ALA A 624 -13.16 3.12 -19.94
N PHE A 625 -13.26 2.43 -21.07
CA PHE A 625 -12.78 2.91 -22.36
C PHE A 625 -13.87 2.69 -23.42
N THR A 626 -14.14 3.67 -24.26
CA THR A 626 -15.08 3.54 -25.37
C THR A 626 -14.31 3.32 -26.67
N ILE A 627 -14.47 2.15 -27.28
CA ILE A 627 -14.08 1.99 -28.68
C ILE A 627 -15.22 2.60 -29.51
N THR A 628 -14.93 3.61 -30.31
CA THR A 628 -15.89 4.21 -31.25
C THR A 628 -15.82 3.51 -32.62
N ARG A 629 -16.76 3.82 -33.53
CA ARG A 629 -16.81 3.16 -34.84
C ARG A 629 -15.99 3.95 -35.84
N GLU A 630 -15.16 3.23 -36.58
CA GLU A 630 -14.26 3.76 -37.58
C GLU A 630 -15.00 4.31 -38.82
N GLU A 631 -14.52 5.44 -39.33
CA GLU A 631 -15.07 6.13 -40.51
C GLU A 631 -14.97 5.26 -41.79
N THR A 632 -15.99 5.36 -42.65
CA THR A 632 -15.94 4.70 -43.98
C THR A 632 -16.27 5.63 -45.14
N THR A 633 -15.59 5.40 -46.24
CA THR A 633 -15.85 6.00 -47.56
C THR A 633 -16.30 4.90 -48.52
N LEU A 634 -17.35 5.19 -49.29
CA LEU A 634 -17.91 4.30 -50.30
C LEU A 634 -17.95 5.04 -51.64
N ALA A 635 -17.69 4.33 -52.74
CA ALA A 635 -17.78 4.87 -54.10
C ALA A 635 -18.40 3.86 -55.07
N TYR A 636 -19.17 4.32 -56.06
CA TYR A 636 -19.61 3.49 -57.18
C TYR A 636 -18.47 3.29 -58.18
N THR A 637 -18.29 2.05 -58.65
CA THR A 637 -17.25 1.68 -59.64
C THR A 637 -17.77 0.83 -60.79
N GLY A 638 -19.08 0.59 -60.83
CA GLY A 638 -19.73 -0.22 -61.87
C GLY A 638 -19.83 0.49 -63.23
N PRO A 639 -20.49 -0.14 -64.22
CA PRO A 639 -20.63 0.41 -65.57
C PRO A 639 -21.40 1.74 -65.57
N ALA A 640 -21.05 2.62 -66.50
CA ALA A 640 -21.74 3.90 -66.71
C ALA A 640 -23.00 3.79 -67.60
N HIS A 641 -23.24 2.62 -68.20
CA HIS A 641 -24.34 2.32 -69.11
C HIS A 641 -25.01 1.00 -68.69
N VAL A 642 -26.33 0.90 -68.88
CA VAL A 642 -27.14 -0.30 -68.68
C VAL A 642 -28.20 -0.41 -69.78
N ALA A 643 -28.61 -1.63 -70.11
CA ALA A 643 -29.66 -1.90 -71.09
C ALA A 643 -30.69 -2.86 -70.50
N ASN A 644 -31.98 -2.63 -70.78
CA ASN A 644 -33.04 -3.52 -70.30
C ASN A 644 -32.97 -4.90 -70.95
N GLY A 645 -33.45 -5.93 -70.26
CA GLY A 645 -33.50 -7.32 -70.76
C GLY A 645 -32.17 -8.07 -70.79
N VAL A 646 -31.06 -7.44 -70.38
CA VAL A 646 -29.74 -8.07 -70.23
C VAL A 646 -29.21 -7.96 -68.79
N PRO A 647 -28.24 -8.80 -68.38
CA PRO A 647 -27.66 -8.70 -67.04
C PRO A 647 -26.75 -7.47 -66.90
N ALA A 648 -26.81 -6.78 -65.76
CA ALA A 648 -25.86 -5.72 -65.41
C ALA A 648 -25.13 -6.05 -64.11
N THR A 649 -23.80 -6.16 -64.19
CA THR A 649 -22.92 -6.34 -63.02
C THR A 649 -22.51 -4.98 -62.50
N LEU A 650 -23.04 -4.60 -61.35
CA LEU A 650 -22.75 -3.35 -60.66
C LEU A 650 -21.64 -3.56 -59.62
N SER A 651 -20.93 -2.50 -59.26
CA SER A 651 -19.91 -2.57 -58.19
C SER A 651 -19.72 -1.25 -57.46
N GLY A 652 -19.16 -1.34 -56.26
CA GLY A 652 -18.63 -0.22 -55.49
C GLY A 652 -17.49 -0.64 -54.59
N VAL A 653 -16.67 0.32 -54.15
CA VAL A 653 -15.49 0.09 -53.30
C VAL A 653 -15.69 0.75 -51.96
N LEU A 654 -15.58 -0.04 -50.88
CA LEU A 654 -15.70 0.39 -49.48
C LEU A 654 -14.31 0.47 -48.84
N LYS A 655 -14.05 1.58 -48.14
CA LYS A 655 -12.76 1.86 -47.51
C LYS A 655 -12.86 2.49 -46.13
N GLU A 656 -11.89 2.14 -45.30
CA GLU A 656 -11.50 2.75 -44.04
C GLU A 656 -10.65 3.98 -44.38
N ASP A 657 -10.96 5.12 -43.78
CA ASP A 657 -10.25 6.40 -44.00
C ASP A 657 -10.18 6.88 -45.48
N GLY A 658 -10.97 6.28 -46.38
CA GLY A 658 -10.83 6.42 -47.84
C GLY A 658 -9.54 5.81 -48.42
N THR A 659 -8.71 5.17 -47.60
CA THR A 659 -7.40 4.63 -47.99
C THR A 659 -7.40 3.09 -47.97
N THR A 660 -7.59 2.46 -46.81
CA THR A 660 -7.52 1.01 -46.58
C THR A 660 -8.79 0.30 -47.04
N ALA A 661 -8.64 -0.91 -47.59
CA ALA A 661 -9.74 -1.71 -48.12
C ALA A 661 -10.50 -2.47 -47.02
N ILE A 662 -11.82 -2.25 -46.91
CA ILE A 662 -12.66 -2.99 -45.94
C ILE A 662 -13.18 -4.27 -46.59
N ALA A 663 -12.67 -5.42 -46.15
CA ALA A 663 -13.06 -6.73 -46.67
C ALA A 663 -14.20 -7.41 -45.88
N GLY A 664 -14.97 -8.26 -46.56
CA GLY A 664 -16.01 -9.12 -45.98
C GLY A 664 -17.32 -8.43 -45.62
N ARG A 665 -17.55 -7.18 -46.03
CA ARG A 665 -18.74 -6.39 -45.69
C ARG A 665 -19.80 -6.46 -46.78
N SER A 666 -21.07 -6.47 -46.39
CA SER A 666 -22.19 -6.45 -47.33
C SER A 666 -22.51 -5.03 -47.77
N VAL A 667 -22.41 -4.77 -49.07
CA VAL A 667 -22.82 -3.51 -49.72
C VAL A 667 -24.06 -3.79 -50.56
N GLN A 668 -25.11 -2.98 -50.37
CA GLN A 668 -26.28 -3.00 -51.23
C GLN A 668 -26.08 -2.05 -52.40
N ILE A 669 -26.49 -2.47 -53.59
CA ILE A 669 -26.50 -1.64 -54.80
C ILE A 669 -27.92 -1.64 -55.36
N ALA A 670 -28.49 -0.45 -55.53
CA ALA A 670 -29.83 -0.24 -56.06
C ALA A 670 -29.78 0.58 -57.36
N LEU A 671 -30.46 0.09 -58.39
CA LEU A 671 -30.62 0.70 -59.70
C LEU A 671 -32.07 1.19 -59.83
N GLY A 672 -32.25 2.48 -60.10
CA GLY A 672 -33.56 3.12 -60.16
C GLY A 672 -34.13 3.53 -58.80
N THR A 673 -35.38 3.99 -58.80
CA THR A 673 -36.10 4.46 -57.61
C THR A 673 -37.57 4.03 -57.63
N GLY A 674 -38.24 4.16 -56.49
CA GLY A 674 -39.65 3.85 -56.33
C GLY A 674 -39.97 2.37 -56.57
N THR A 675 -41.15 2.09 -57.13
CA THR A 675 -41.63 0.72 -57.41
C THR A 675 -40.89 0.02 -58.55
N THR A 676 -40.05 0.74 -59.30
CA THR A 676 -39.19 0.20 -60.36
C THR A 676 -37.73 0.06 -59.93
N GLN A 677 -37.41 0.27 -58.64
CA GLN A 677 -36.06 0.05 -58.14
C GLN A 677 -35.72 -1.45 -58.13
N GLN A 678 -34.67 -1.81 -58.84
CA GLN A 678 -34.03 -3.12 -58.74
C GLN A 678 -32.85 -3.01 -57.76
N SER A 679 -32.51 -4.08 -57.05
CA SER A 679 -31.31 -4.08 -56.22
C SER A 679 -30.66 -5.46 -56.11
N CYS A 680 -29.37 -5.45 -55.79
CA CYS A 680 -28.60 -6.63 -55.44
C CYS A 680 -27.66 -6.31 -54.26
N THR A 681 -27.05 -7.34 -53.68
CA THR A 681 -26.03 -7.20 -52.63
C THR A 681 -24.75 -7.90 -53.02
N GLY A 682 -23.61 -7.26 -52.75
CA GLY A 682 -22.27 -7.82 -52.95
C GLY A 682 -21.49 -7.81 -51.64
N THR A 683 -20.60 -8.79 -51.46
CA THR A 683 -19.65 -8.80 -50.34
C THR A 683 -18.32 -8.23 -50.81
N THR A 684 -17.67 -7.37 -50.01
CA THR A 684 -16.40 -6.74 -50.38
C THR A 684 -15.23 -7.72 -50.39
N GLY A 685 -14.42 -7.68 -51.44
CA GLY A 685 -13.16 -8.40 -51.57
C GLY A 685 -12.04 -7.82 -50.70
N ALA A 686 -10.84 -8.40 -50.81
CA ALA A 686 -9.63 -7.92 -50.13
C ALA A 686 -9.12 -6.55 -50.63
N ASP A 687 -9.66 -6.08 -51.75
CA ASP A 687 -9.47 -4.76 -52.36
C ASP A 687 -10.58 -3.76 -51.98
N GLY A 688 -11.57 -4.20 -51.19
CA GLY A 688 -12.74 -3.41 -50.80
C GLY A 688 -13.86 -3.40 -51.84
N THR A 689 -13.70 -4.07 -52.99
CA THR A 689 -14.71 -4.08 -54.06
C THR A 689 -15.83 -5.05 -53.72
N ALA A 690 -17.05 -4.56 -53.56
CA ALA A 690 -18.26 -5.36 -53.64
C ALA A 690 -18.84 -5.28 -55.07
N SER A 691 -19.28 -6.41 -55.60
CA SER A 691 -19.98 -6.46 -56.89
C SER A 691 -21.16 -7.44 -56.83
N CYS A 692 -22.22 -7.13 -57.58
CA CYS A 692 -23.40 -7.97 -57.71
C CYS A 692 -24.10 -7.74 -59.05
N THR A 693 -24.80 -8.76 -59.56
CA THR A 693 -25.43 -8.72 -60.89
C THR A 693 -26.95 -8.68 -60.77
N ILE A 694 -27.58 -7.68 -61.38
CA ILE A 694 -29.01 -7.68 -61.69
C ILE A 694 -29.18 -8.56 -62.94
N ALA A 695 -29.84 -9.72 -62.81
CA ALA A 695 -29.85 -10.75 -63.85
C ALA A 695 -30.60 -10.36 -65.15
N SER A 696 -31.53 -9.43 -65.06
CA SER A 696 -32.15 -8.74 -66.19
C SER A 696 -32.53 -7.34 -65.71
N VAL A 697 -31.93 -6.30 -66.28
CA VAL A 697 -32.33 -4.92 -65.98
C VAL A 697 -33.72 -4.67 -66.55
N ASP A 698 -34.54 -3.94 -65.80
CA ASP A 698 -35.86 -3.46 -66.20
C ASP A 698 -36.09 -2.09 -65.56
N GLN A 699 -35.87 -1.03 -66.34
CA GLN A 699 -35.91 0.36 -65.90
C GLN A 699 -36.79 1.21 -66.82
N PRO A 700 -37.57 2.17 -66.28
CA PRO A 700 -38.43 3.03 -67.07
C PRO A 700 -37.63 4.05 -67.88
N LEU A 701 -37.97 4.23 -69.15
CA LEU A 701 -37.34 5.26 -69.98
C LEU A 701 -37.91 6.64 -69.64
N ASN A 702 -37.06 7.53 -69.13
CA ASN A 702 -37.36 8.94 -68.90
C ASN A 702 -36.79 9.83 -70.02
N ASP A 703 -37.03 11.14 -69.93
CA ASP A 703 -36.64 12.10 -70.98
C ASP A 703 -35.12 12.19 -71.17
N THR A 704 -34.35 12.07 -70.10
CA THR A 704 -32.88 12.09 -70.12
C THR A 704 -32.23 10.75 -70.46
N ALA A 705 -33.00 9.66 -70.51
CA ALA A 705 -32.52 8.28 -70.64
C ALA A 705 -31.41 7.94 -69.63
N THR A 706 -31.64 8.26 -68.35
CA THR A 706 -30.69 7.99 -67.26
C THR A 706 -31.37 7.34 -66.06
N VAL A 707 -30.62 6.51 -65.34
CA VAL A 707 -31.07 5.79 -64.15
C VAL A 707 -30.13 6.13 -62.99
N PRO A 708 -30.63 6.55 -61.81
CA PRO A 708 -29.79 6.71 -60.64
C PRO A 708 -29.34 5.35 -60.11
N VAL A 709 -28.10 5.27 -59.62
CA VAL A 709 -27.57 4.14 -58.85
C VAL A 709 -27.24 4.64 -57.45
N ALA A 710 -27.71 3.92 -56.43
CA ALA A 710 -27.32 4.12 -55.03
C ALA A 710 -26.49 2.92 -54.57
N VAL A 711 -25.39 3.19 -53.86
CA VAL A 711 -24.50 2.21 -53.25
C VAL A 711 -24.49 2.49 -51.75
N THR A 712 -24.84 1.52 -50.91
CA THR A 712 -24.99 1.74 -49.47
C THR A 712 -24.31 0.64 -48.65
N PHE A 713 -23.54 1.07 -47.65
CA PHE A 713 -23.03 0.25 -46.56
C PHE A 713 -23.72 0.70 -45.26
N ALA A 714 -24.40 -0.23 -44.59
CA ALA A 714 -25.25 0.07 -43.43
C ALA A 714 -24.47 0.31 -42.11
N GLY A 715 -23.13 0.24 -42.14
CA GLY A 715 -22.31 0.13 -40.93
C GLY A 715 -22.37 -1.27 -40.32
N ASP A 716 -21.50 -1.54 -39.35
CA ASP A 716 -21.52 -2.79 -38.58
C ASP A 716 -21.14 -2.56 -37.10
N GLY A 717 -20.56 -3.55 -36.43
CA GLY A 717 -20.06 -3.43 -35.06
C GLY A 717 -18.74 -2.64 -34.95
N TYR A 718 -18.04 -2.42 -36.06
CA TYR A 718 -16.71 -1.81 -36.15
C TYR A 718 -16.76 -0.47 -36.91
N TYR A 719 -17.54 -0.42 -37.99
CA TYR A 719 -17.49 0.65 -38.99
C TYR A 719 -18.78 1.47 -39.08
N LEU A 720 -18.65 2.77 -39.32
CA LEU A 720 -19.76 3.70 -39.58
C LEU A 720 -20.41 3.45 -40.96
N PRO A 721 -21.72 3.75 -41.11
CA PRO A 721 -22.40 3.65 -42.40
C PRO A 721 -21.89 4.69 -43.40
N SER A 722 -21.86 4.32 -44.68
CA SER A 722 -21.53 5.22 -45.79
C SER A 722 -22.37 4.94 -47.02
N ALA A 723 -22.53 5.95 -47.87
CA ALA A 723 -23.37 5.89 -49.06
C ALA A 723 -22.75 6.68 -50.21
N ALA A 724 -22.94 6.20 -51.43
CA ALA A 724 -22.58 6.89 -52.65
C ALA A 724 -23.72 6.81 -53.67
N SER A 725 -23.75 7.75 -54.61
CA SER A 725 -24.70 7.74 -55.73
C SER A 725 -24.01 8.08 -57.04
N ALA A 726 -24.41 7.40 -58.10
CA ALA A 726 -24.01 7.68 -59.47
C ALA A 726 -25.26 7.78 -60.37
N THR A 727 -25.07 8.16 -61.62
CA THR A 727 -26.11 8.16 -62.66
C THR A 727 -25.59 7.41 -63.86
N VAL A 728 -26.26 6.33 -64.25
CA VAL A 728 -25.95 5.55 -65.45
C VAL A 728 -26.88 5.93 -66.60
N ARG A 729 -26.43 5.71 -67.82
CA ARG A 729 -27.24 5.86 -69.04
C ARG A 729 -28.05 4.58 -69.31
N LEU A 730 -29.29 4.73 -69.75
CA LEU A 730 -30.14 3.63 -70.20
C LEU A 730 -30.10 3.53 -71.72
N GLU A 731 -29.73 2.37 -72.28
CA GLU A 731 -29.83 2.08 -73.70
C GLU A 731 -31.30 2.17 -74.14
N TYR A 732 -31.57 2.90 -75.22
CA TYR A 732 -32.91 3.00 -75.80
C TYR A 732 -32.88 3.12 -77.31
N TYR A 733 -34.02 2.82 -77.93
CA TYR A 733 -34.21 2.82 -79.37
C TYR A 733 -35.16 3.92 -79.79
N THR A 734 -34.92 4.45 -80.99
CA THR A 734 -35.94 5.20 -81.74
C THR A 734 -36.17 4.59 -83.11
N GLY A 735 -37.21 5.06 -83.79
CA GLY A 735 -37.52 4.67 -85.15
C GLY A 735 -38.84 5.24 -85.64
N ARG A 736 -39.07 5.15 -86.95
CA ARG A 736 -40.30 5.60 -87.63
C ARG A 736 -40.37 4.99 -89.04
N ALA A 737 -41.53 4.45 -89.43
CA ALA A 737 -41.79 4.05 -90.80
C ALA A 737 -42.96 4.81 -91.39
N TYR A 738 -42.88 5.15 -92.68
CA TYR A 738 -44.05 5.57 -93.45
C TYR A 738 -44.08 4.97 -94.87
N GLY A 739 -45.29 4.71 -95.37
CA GLY A 739 -45.51 4.03 -96.66
C GLY A 739 -45.25 4.94 -97.86
N LEU A 740 -45.86 6.12 -97.86
CA LEU A 740 -45.73 7.15 -98.89
C LEU A 740 -45.74 8.53 -98.23
N SER A 741 -44.85 9.42 -98.66
CA SER A 741 -44.98 10.86 -98.49
C SER A 741 -44.69 11.54 -99.83
N ALA A 742 -45.44 12.60 -100.15
CA ALA A 742 -45.26 13.35 -101.38
C ALA A 742 -45.49 14.84 -101.16
N ASN A 743 -44.65 15.67 -101.77
CA ASN A 743 -44.91 17.07 -102.02
C ASN A 743 -44.63 17.36 -103.50
N VAL A 744 -45.65 17.82 -104.21
CA VAL A 744 -45.60 18.20 -105.62
C VAL A 744 -46.12 19.62 -105.74
N ASP A 745 -45.26 20.52 -106.20
CA ASP A 745 -45.60 21.92 -106.50
C ASP A 745 -45.22 22.23 -107.95
N LEU A 746 -46.16 21.94 -108.85
CA LEU A 746 -46.06 22.25 -110.28
C LEU A 746 -47.10 23.31 -110.63
N THR A 747 -46.77 24.21 -111.56
CA THR A 747 -47.60 25.36 -111.96
C THR A 747 -49.00 25.02 -112.49
N LEU A 748 -49.31 23.73 -112.72
CA LEU A 748 -50.62 23.23 -113.14
C LEU A 748 -51.14 22.07 -112.25
N ALA A 749 -50.41 21.64 -111.22
CA ALA A 749 -50.82 20.57 -110.31
C ALA A 749 -50.06 20.65 -108.98
N GLN A 750 -50.81 20.80 -107.88
CA GLN A 750 -50.28 20.70 -106.52
C GLN A 750 -50.83 19.44 -105.84
N LEU A 751 -49.97 18.71 -105.12
CA LEU A 751 -50.33 17.52 -104.35
C LEU A 751 -49.42 17.37 -103.14
N THR A 752 -50.01 17.37 -101.94
CA THR A 752 -49.32 17.00 -100.70
C THR A 752 -49.97 15.73 -100.14
N ILE A 753 -49.17 14.67 -100.00
CA ILE A 753 -49.53 13.45 -99.28
C ILE A 753 -48.67 13.42 -98.01
N PRO A 754 -49.25 13.63 -96.81
CA PRO A 754 -48.52 13.43 -95.57
C PRO A 754 -48.11 11.95 -95.44
N PRO A 755 -47.05 11.63 -94.68
CA PRO A 755 -46.65 10.27 -94.35
C PRO A 755 -47.85 9.33 -94.08
N THR A 756 -48.09 8.38 -94.99
CA THR A 756 -49.29 7.53 -95.02
C THR A 756 -48.96 6.08 -95.41
N PRO A 757 -49.37 5.07 -94.59
CA PRO A 757 -49.51 5.19 -93.14
C PRO A 757 -48.17 5.62 -92.53
N ASP A 758 -48.18 6.07 -91.26
CA ASP A 758 -46.99 6.52 -90.52
C ASP A 758 -47.07 5.99 -89.08
N THR A 759 -46.01 5.36 -88.59
CA THR A 759 -45.92 4.89 -87.19
C THR A 759 -45.85 6.04 -86.19
N GLY A 760 -45.49 7.25 -86.65
CA GLY A 760 -44.99 8.32 -85.81
C GLY A 760 -43.60 7.99 -85.24
N PRO A 761 -42.99 8.94 -84.50
CA PRO A 761 -41.71 8.73 -83.83
C PRO A 761 -41.88 7.79 -82.63
N ILE A 762 -41.26 6.62 -82.70
CA ILE A 762 -41.16 5.67 -81.59
C ILE A 762 -39.93 6.02 -80.75
N ARG A 763 -40.07 5.94 -79.41
CA ARG A 763 -38.95 6.01 -78.45
C ARG A 763 -39.22 5.02 -77.31
N THR A 764 -38.36 4.01 -77.15
CA THR A 764 -38.58 2.92 -76.17
C THR A 764 -37.27 2.30 -75.68
N ALA A 765 -37.22 1.91 -74.41
CA ALA A 765 -36.20 1.03 -73.83
C ALA A 765 -36.79 -0.35 -73.48
N GLN A 766 -37.91 -0.71 -74.11
CA GLN A 766 -38.68 -1.93 -73.87
C GLN A 766 -39.00 -2.60 -75.19
N ALA A 767 -39.00 -3.95 -75.23
CA ALA A 767 -39.36 -4.69 -76.42
C ALA A 767 -40.83 -4.44 -76.80
N SER A 768 -41.05 -3.88 -77.99
CA SER A 768 -42.38 -3.55 -78.50
C SER A 768 -42.44 -3.67 -80.02
N THR A 769 -43.64 -3.94 -80.55
CA THR A 769 -43.94 -3.83 -81.98
C THR A 769 -45.05 -2.79 -82.14
N THR A 770 -44.81 -1.78 -82.98
CA THR A 770 -45.80 -0.78 -83.39
C THR A 770 -46.08 -0.94 -84.86
N ASP A 771 -47.24 -1.53 -85.16
CA ASP A 771 -47.78 -1.69 -86.51
C ASP A 771 -48.94 -0.73 -86.71
N VAL A 772 -49.06 -0.17 -87.92
CA VAL A 772 -50.21 0.67 -88.30
C VAL A 772 -51.06 -0.08 -89.32
N PRO A 773 -52.40 -0.07 -89.23
CA PRO A 773 -53.27 -0.70 -90.22
C PRO A 773 -52.92 -0.24 -91.64
N CYS A 774 -52.65 -1.20 -92.53
CA CYS A 774 -52.17 -0.89 -93.87
C CYS A 774 -53.15 0.02 -94.64
N ALA A 775 -52.64 1.05 -95.29
CA ALA A 775 -53.46 1.86 -96.19
C ALA A 775 -53.77 1.03 -97.45
N ALA A 776 -55.05 0.72 -97.65
CA ALA A 776 -55.49 -0.18 -98.72
C ALA A 776 -55.13 0.35 -100.12
N SER A 777 -55.37 1.64 -100.35
CA SER A 777 -55.02 2.35 -101.59
C SER A 777 -54.93 3.85 -101.33
N VAL A 778 -53.83 4.49 -101.74
CA VAL A 778 -53.74 5.95 -101.95
C VAL A 778 -53.85 6.16 -103.45
N SER A 779 -54.89 6.86 -103.91
CA SER A 779 -55.14 7.06 -105.35
C SER A 779 -55.39 8.54 -105.66
N THR A 780 -54.42 9.18 -106.31
CA THR A 780 -54.46 10.58 -106.74
C THR A 780 -54.18 10.68 -108.24
N LEU A 781 -54.35 11.87 -108.83
CA LEU A 781 -54.08 12.08 -110.26
C LEU A 781 -52.61 11.85 -110.67
N LEU A 782 -51.67 12.03 -109.73
CA LEU A 782 -50.22 11.97 -109.99
C LEU A 782 -49.53 10.76 -109.36
N ILE A 783 -50.10 10.21 -108.29
CA ILE A 783 -49.52 9.10 -107.52
C ILE A 783 -50.64 8.13 -107.13
N SER A 784 -50.48 6.86 -107.47
CA SER A 784 -51.21 5.76 -106.86
C SER A 784 -50.25 4.83 -106.11
N ALA A 785 -50.71 4.24 -105.02
CA ALA A 785 -49.99 3.23 -104.26
C ALA A 785 -51.00 2.33 -103.52
N ASP A 786 -50.81 1.02 -103.57
CA ASP A 786 -51.72 0.01 -103.02
C ASP A 786 -51.04 -0.85 -101.95
N ALA A 787 -51.83 -1.22 -100.92
CA ALA A 787 -51.43 -2.00 -99.76
C ALA A 787 -50.09 -1.54 -99.15
N LEU A 788 -50.09 -0.31 -98.61
CA LEU A 788 -48.94 0.26 -97.91
C LEU A 788 -48.99 -0.17 -96.43
N CYS A 789 -48.00 -0.93 -95.95
CA CYS A 789 -47.92 -1.41 -94.56
C CYS A 789 -46.62 -0.94 -93.90
N VAL A 790 -46.67 -0.61 -92.60
CA VAL A 790 -45.51 -0.13 -91.82
C VAL A 790 -45.47 -0.75 -90.43
N SER A 791 -44.24 -1.04 -89.97
CA SER A 791 -43.96 -1.70 -88.69
C SER A 791 -42.64 -1.22 -88.08
N ASN A 792 -42.62 -0.96 -86.77
CA ASN A 792 -41.41 -0.70 -85.99
C ASN A 792 -41.34 -1.70 -84.83
N THR A 793 -40.42 -2.67 -84.89
CA THR A 793 -40.19 -3.67 -83.83
C THR A 793 -38.87 -3.41 -83.10
N THR A 794 -38.90 -3.46 -81.78
CA THR A 794 -37.73 -3.37 -80.90
C THR A 794 -37.55 -4.64 -80.07
N LYS A 795 -36.31 -4.99 -79.77
CA LYS A 795 -35.91 -6.16 -78.95
C LYS A 795 -34.80 -5.77 -78.01
N LEU A 796 -34.67 -6.52 -76.91
CA LEU A 796 -33.74 -6.22 -75.81
C LEU A 796 -32.54 -7.17 -75.72
N ALA A 797 -32.69 -8.43 -76.15
CA ALA A 797 -31.65 -9.45 -76.06
C ALA A 797 -31.56 -10.28 -77.35
N PRO A 798 -30.69 -9.93 -78.31
CA PRO A 798 -29.86 -8.71 -78.36
C PRO A 798 -30.70 -7.43 -78.56
N GLY A 799 -30.11 -6.29 -78.22
CA GLY A 799 -30.69 -4.97 -78.42
C GLY A 799 -30.79 -4.59 -79.90
N THR A 800 -32.01 -4.43 -80.43
CA THR A 800 -32.23 -4.05 -81.84
C THR A 800 -33.48 -3.21 -82.02
N SER A 801 -33.37 -2.12 -82.77
CA SER A 801 -34.49 -1.48 -83.48
C SER A 801 -34.58 -2.05 -84.89
N THR A 802 -35.78 -2.33 -85.39
CA THR A 802 -36.04 -2.89 -86.73
C THR A 802 -37.31 -2.29 -87.29
N THR A 803 -37.15 -1.50 -88.35
CA THR A 803 -38.21 -0.72 -88.95
C THR A 803 -38.37 -1.12 -90.41
N THR A 804 -39.60 -1.36 -90.83
CA THR A 804 -39.93 -1.83 -92.17
C THR A 804 -41.13 -1.08 -92.74
N SER A 805 -41.06 -0.74 -94.02
CA SER A 805 -42.14 -0.12 -94.79
C SER A 805 -42.28 -0.84 -96.13
N THR A 806 -43.49 -1.30 -96.46
CA THR A 806 -43.77 -2.08 -97.67
C THR A 806 -44.87 -1.43 -98.49
N VAL A 807 -44.74 -1.49 -99.82
CA VAL A 807 -45.77 -1.02 -100.77
C VAL A 807 -45.90 -2.07 -101.86
N LYS A 808 -47.09 -2.64 -102.02
CA LYS A 808 -47.33 -3.76 -102.94
C LYS A 808 -47.16 -3.35 -104.40
N ASP A 809 -47.83 -2.27 -104.80
CA ASP A 809 -47.75 -1.66 -106.13
C ASP A 809 -47.82 -0.13 -105.97
N ALA A 810 -47.14 0.63 -106.81
CA ALA A 810 -47.25 2.09 -106.88
C ALA A 810 -46.95 2.62 -108.29
N THR A 811 -47.60 3.70 -108.68
CA THR A 811 -47.36 4.39 -109.96
C THR A 811 -47.26 5.90 -109.73
N ILE A 812 -46.13 6.49 -110.14
CA ILE A 812 -45.91 7.94 -110.13
C ILE A 812 -45.94 8.47 -111.58
N GLY A 813 -46.93 9.29 -111.89
CA GLY A 813 -47.20 9.88 -113.21
C GLY A 813 -47.03 11.41 -113.22
N ILE A 814 -45.81 11.89 -112.98
CA ILE A 814 -45.49 13.33 -113.00
C ILE A 814 -45.42 13.85 -114.45
N PRO A 815 -46.11 14.94 -114.81
CA PRO A 815 -46.01 15.55 -116.14
C PRO A 815 -44.56 15.91 -116.52
N GLY A 816 -44.10 15.42 -117.67
CA GLY A 816 -42.74 15.62 -118.18
C GLY A 816 -41.74 14.52 -117.78
N LEU A 817 -42.11 13.60 -116.89
CA LEU A 817 -41.32 12.40 -116.58
C LEU A 817 -41.94 11.14 -117.23
N PRO A 818 -41.15 10.07 -117.47
CA PRO A 818 -41.72 8.76 -117.74
C PRO A 818 -42.53 8.29 -116.52
N VAL A 819 -43.66 7.64 -116.75
CA VAL A 819 -44.46 7.02 -115.68
C VAL A 819 -43.61 5.98 -114.96
N ILE A 820 -43.44 6.15 -113.65
CA ILE A 820 -42.61 5.29 -112.80
C ILE A 820 -43.53 4.25 -112.15
N GLY A 821 -43.46 3.00 -112.58
CA GLY A 821 -44.20 1.89 -111.98
C GLY A 821 -43.28 1.08 -111.05
N ILE A 822 -43.72 0.86 -109.82
CA ILE A 822 -42.98 0.19 -108.74
C ILE A 822 -43.86 -0.96 -108.21
N SER A 823 -43.27 -2.11 -107.91
CA SER A 823 -44.00 -3.18 -107.19
C SER A 823 -43.08 -4.05 -106.32
N GLY A 824 -43.67 -4.69 -105.32
CA GLY A 824 -42.96 -5.51 -104.34
C GLY A 824 -41.97 -4.71 -103.49
N LEU A 825 -42.25 -3.42 -103.24
CA LEU A 825 -41.34 -2.56 -102.50
C LEU A 825 -41.29 -2.94 -101.02
N THR A 826 -40.07 -3.03 -100.50
CA THR A 826 -39.76 -3.15 -99.06
C THR A 826 -38.55 -2.28 -98.76
N ALA A 827 -38.70 -1.31 -97.86
CA ALA A 827 -37.62 -0.63 -97.15
C ALA A 827 -37.44 -1.29 -95.78
N THR A 828 -36.22 -1.59 -95.38
CA THR A 828 -35.92 -2.07 -94.02
C THR A 828 -34.67 -1.40 -93.48
N SER A 829 -34.78 -0.85 -92.27
CA SER A 829 -33.69 -0.32 -91.45
C SER A 829 -33.57 -1.14 -90.18
N VAL A 830 -32.36 -1.51 -89.80
CA VAL A 830 -32.04 -2.18 -88.53
C VAL A 830 -30.88 -1.45 -87.87
N SER A 831 -30.99 -1.21 -86.57
CA SER A 831 -29.97 -0.55 -85.75
C SER A 831 -29.82 -1.22 -84.39
N SER A 832 -28.59 -1.28 -83.90
CA SER A 832 -28.19 -1.87 -82.63
C SER A 832 -26.95 -1.16 -82.10
N CYS A 833 -26.62 -1.33 -80.82
CA CYS A 833 -25.33 -0.87 -80.28
C CYS A 833 -24.09 -1.63 -80.80
N THR A 834 -24.22 -2.39 -81.88
CA THR A 834 -23.10 -3.02 -82.61
C THR A 834 -22.98 -2.57 -84.08
N GLY A 835 -23.92 -1.76 -84.57
CA GLY A 835 -23.97 -1.34 -85.97
C GLY A 835 -25.39 -1.18 -86.52
N THR A 836 -25.46 -0.65 -87.75
CA THR A 836 -26.70 -0.49 -88.51
C THR A 836 -26.64 -1.27 -89.83
N SER A 837 -27.81 -1.57 -90.40
CA SER A 837 -27.94 -2.08 -91.76
C SER A 837 -29.24 -1.61 -92.40
N GLY A 838 -29.14 -0.89 -93.52
CA GLY A 838 -30.28 -0.54 -94.36
C GLY A 838 -30.37 -1.42 -95.61
N SER A 839 -31.59 -1.65 -96.11
CA SER A 839 -31.80 -2.30 -97.40
C SER A 839 -33.14 -1.90 -98.03
N ALA A 840 -33.17 -1.84 -99.36
CA ALA A 840 -34.38 -1.68 -100.13
C ALA A 840 -34.45 -2.73 -101.25
N THR A 841 -35.63 -3.32 -101.44
CA THR A 841 -35.92 -4.25 -102.54
C THR A 841 -37.22 -3.85 -103.21
N LEU A 842 -37.23 -3.78 -104.54
CA LEU A 842 -38.42 -3.51 -105.36
C LEU A 842 -38.18 -4.02 -106.79
N THR A 843 -39.24 -4.04 -107.61
CA THR A 843 -39.10 -3.97 -109.07
C THR A 843 -39.49 -2.57 -109.56
N LEU A 844 -38.86 -2.13 -110.66
CA LEU A 844 -39.02 -0.78 -111.21
C LEU A 844 -39.26 -0.84 -112.72
N THR A 845 -40.17 0.01 -113.21
CA THR A 845 -40.41 0.27 -114.62
C THR A 845 -40.44 1.77 -114.89
N LEU A 846 -39.92 2.19 -116.05
CA LEU A 846 -40.02 3.56 -116.55
C LEU A 846 -40.74 3.53 -117.91
N ALA A 847 -41.88 4.22 -118.00
CA ALA A 847 -42.79 4.15 -119.14
C ALA A 847 -43.18 2.71 -119.54
N GLY A 848 -43.28 1.81 -118.55
CA GLY A 848 -43.56 0.38 -118.74
C GLY A 848 -42.37 -0.51 -119.10
N VAL A 849 -41.17 0.06 -119.31
CA VAL A 849 -39.94 -0.72 -119.57
C VAL A 849 -39.27 -1.09 -118.24
N PRO A 850 -38.99 -2.37 -117.95
CA PRO A 850 -38.28 -2.79 -116.75
C PRO A 850 -36.88 -2.19 -116.64
N VAL A 851 -36.53 -1.72 -115.43
CA VAL A 851 -35.21 -1.19 -115.08
C VAL A 851 -34.56 -2.12 -114.06
N THR A 852 -33.27 -2.41 -114.24
CA THR A 852 -32.50 -3.17 -113.25
C THR A 852 -32.31 -2.30 -112.01
N VAL A 853 -32.95 -2.70 -110.90
CA VAL A 853 -32.89 -1.99 -109.62
C VAL A 853 -31.52 -2.23 -108.97
N PRO A 854 -30.72 -1.18 -108.71
CA PRO A 854 -29.45 -1.35 -108.00
C PRO A 854 -29.68 -1.73 -106.52
N THR A 855 -28.82 -2.59 -105.98
CA THR A 855 -28.88 -3.02 -104.57
C THR A 855 -27.94 -2.24 -103.64
N ALA A 856 -27.02 -1.45 -104.20
CA ALA A 856 -26.13 -0.60 -103.41
C ALA A 856 -26.90 0.58 -102.79
N PRO A 857 -26.49 1.09 -101.61
CA PRO A 857 -27.03 2.34 -101.06
C PRO A 857 -26.91 3.52 -102.02
N ASP A 858 -27.78 4.51 -101.86
CA ASP A 858 -27.75 5.83 -102.51
C ASP A 858 -27.69 5.79 -104.05
N SER A 859 -28.30 4.76 -104.64
CA SER A 859 -28.18 4.47 -106.06
C SER A 859 -29.06 5.39 -106.91
N VAL A 860 -28.44 6.31 -107.64
CA VAL A 860 -29.15 7.33 -108.44
C VAL A 860 -29.47 6.84 -109.86
N ILE A 861 -30.75 6.81 -110.21
CA ILE A 861 -31.26 6.65 -111.58
C ILE A 861 -31.66 8.02 -112.11
N GLY A 862 -30.96 8.50 -113.15
CA GLY A 862 -31.25 9.79 -113.78
C GLY A 862 -32.52 9.76 -114.64
N LEU A 863 -33.29 10.84 -114.59
CA LEU A 863 -34.53 11.03 -115.35
C LEU A 863 -34.47 12.33 -116.20
N PRO A 864 -35.38 12.53 -117.17
CA PRO A 864 -35.43 13.75 -117.97
C PRO A 864 -35.57 15.02 -117.13
N GLY A 865 -35.09 16.15 -117.67
CA GLY A 865 -35.23 17.47 -117.02
C GLY A 865 -34.36 17.71 -115.78
N GLY A 866 -33.41 16.83 -115.47
CA GLY A 866 -32.58 16.93 -114.25
C GLY A 866 -33.23 16.32 -113.01
N ALA A 867 -34.37 15.66 -113.19
CA ALA A 867 -34.98 14.82 -112.16
C ALA A 867 -34.12 13.58 -111.88
N ARG A 868 -34.23 13.02 -110.67
CA ARG A 868 -33.55 11.79 -110.27
C ARG A 868 -34.42 10.93 -109.37
N LEU A 869 -34.25 9.62 -109.48
CA LEU A 869 -34.80 8.64 -108.56
C LEU A 869 -33.62 8.06 -107.76
N VAL A 870 -33.53 8.37 -106.46
CA VAL A 870 -32.58 7.69 -105.57
C VAL A 870 -33.24 6.41 -105.07
N VAL A 871 -32.54 5.29 -105.20
CA VAL A 871 -32.99 3.97 -104.76
C VAL A 871 -32.10 3.52 -103.61
N ASN A 872 -32.71 2.96 -102.56
CA ASN A 872 -31.99 2.53 -101.35
C ASN A 872 -31.17 3.69 -100.74
N GLU A 873 -31.74 4.90 -100.65
CA GLU A 873 -31.09 6.06 -100.05
C GLU A 873 -30.92 5.82 -98.54
N GLN A 874 -29.71 5.92 -98.00
CA GLN A 874 -29.40 5.61 -96.60
C GLN A 874 -28.72 6.79 -95.91
N THR A 875 -29.43 7.41 -94.98
CA THR A 875 -28.93 8.59 -94.25
C THR A 875 -28.71 8.27 -92.76
N PRO A 876 -27.54 8.62 -92.18
CA PRO A 876 -27.32 8.52 -90.72
C PRO A 876 -28.29 9.42 -89.96
N VAL A 877 -28.78 8.96 -88.81
CA VAL A 877 -29.76 9.70 -88.01
C VAL A 877 -29.06 10.59 -86.97
N PRO A 878 -29.27 11.92 -86.98
CA PRO A 878 -28.58 12.83 -86.08
C PRO A 878 -28.89 12.55 -84.60
N GLY A 879 -27.84 12.35 -83.80
CA GLY A 879 -27.93 12.17 -82.35
C GLY A 879 -28.11 10.73 -81.87
N ALA A 880 -28.28 9.75 -82.77
CA ALA A 880 -28.15 8.34 -82.45
C ALA A 880 -26.66 7.92 -82.43
N ASP A 881 -26.31 6.95 -81.58
CA ASP A 881 -24.98 6.32 -81.63
C ASP A 881 -24.86 5.41 -82.86
N PHE A 882 -25.96 4.70 -83.17
CA PHE A 882 -26.14 3.91 -84.38
C PHE A 882 -27.58 4.10 -84.89
N GLY A 883 -27.76 4.85 -85.97
CA GLY A 883 -29.08 5.06 -86.57
C GLY A 883 -29.04 5.26 -88.09
N THR A 884 -30.04 4.74 -88.80
CA THR A 884 -30.15 4.92 -90.26
C THR A 884 -31.60 5.04 -90.73
N THR A 885 -31.85 5.99 -91.63
CA THR A 885 -33.09 6.13 -92.39
C THR A 885 -32.88 5.62 -93.80
N VAL A 886 -33.70 4.64 -94.20
CA VAL A 886 -33.72 4.04 -95.54
C VAL A 886 -34.96 4.53 -96.28
N ASN A 887 -34.77 5.27 -97.36
CA ASN A 887 -35.83 5.56 -98.32
C ASN A 887 -35.65 4.63 -99.53
N ALA A 888 -36.57 3.68 -99.71
CA ALA A 888 -36.45 2.67 -100.77
C ALA A 888 -36.50 3.30 -102.17
N VAL A 889 -37.37 4.29 -102.35
CA VAL A 889 -37.44 5.13 -103.55
C VAL A 889 -37.69 6.58 -103.16
N HIS A 890 -36.82 7.48 -103.60
CA HIS A 890 -36.94 8.93 -103.42
C HIS A 890 -36.85 9.62 -104.79
N LEU A 891 -37.99 10.10 -105.32
CA LEU A 891 -38.06 10.90 -106.55
C LEU A 891 -37.87 12.38 -106.20
N ILE A 892 -36.89 13.00 -106.85
CA ILE A 892 -36.55 14.42 -106.67
C ILE A 892 -36.55 15.11 -108.04
N VAL A 893 -37.37 16.15 -108.19
CA VAL A 893 -37.28 17.14 -109.29
C VAL A 893 -36.82 18.47 -108.69
N PRO A 894 -35.63 18.98 -109.03
CA PRO A 894 -35.13 20.24 -108.49
C PRO A 894 -35.87 21.44 -109.06
N GLY A 895 -36.07 22.48 -108.24
CA GLY A 895 -36.65 23.75 -108.68
C GLY A 895 -35.75 24.50 -109.66
N LEU A 896 -36.37 25.13 -110.67
CA LEU A 896 -35.65 25.96 -111.63
C LEU A 896 -34.93 27.12 -110.90
N LEU A 897 -33.68 27.39 -111.28
CA LEU A 897 -32.79 28.38 -110.64
C LEU A 897 -32.38 28.06 -109.18
N GLY A 898 -32.55 26.82 -108.71
CA GLY A 898 -32.01 26.37 -107.40
C GLY A 898 -32.90 26.68 -106.19
N GLY A 899 -34.21 26.84 -106.42
CA GLY A 899 -35.20 26.80 -105.34
C GLY A 899 -35.41 25.39 -104.78
N ALA A 900 -36.42 25.25 -103.90
CA ALA A 900 -36.82 23.96 -103.35
C ALA A 900 -37.25 22.95 -104.45
N ASN A 901 -37.27 21.66 -104.11
CA ASN A 901 -37.76 20.61 -105.00
C ASN A 901 -39.22 20.88 -105.40
N THR A 902 -39.53 20.83 -106.70
CA THR A 902 -40.91 20.92 -107.22
C THR A 902 -41.63 19.58 -107.22
N VAL A 903 -40.87 18.49 -107.05
CA VAL A 903 -41.38 17.15 -106.73
C VAL A 903 -40.42 16.52 -105.73
N ASP A 904 -40.97 16.06 -104.63
CA ASP A 904 -40.28 15.38 -103.54
C ASP A 904 -41.20 14.22 -103.10
N VAL A 905 -40.88 12.98 -103.50
CA VAL A 905 -41.75 11.81 -103.26
C VAL A 905 -40.93 10.66 -102.71
N VAL A 906 -41.24 10.25 -101.49
CA VAL A 906 -40.63 9.10 -100.82
C VAL A 906 -41.64 7.96 -100.74
N LEU A 907 -41.32 6.84 -101.39
CA LEU A 907 -42.02 5.57 -101.28
C LEU A 907 -41.18 4.60 -100.45
N GLY A 908 -41.77 4.13 -99.35
CA GLY A 908 -41.15 3.27 -98.35
C GLY A 908 -40.00 3.95 -97.61
N SER A 909 -40.30 4.64 -96.50
CA SER A 909 -39.29 5.15 -95.57
C SER A 909 -39.27 4.31 -94.30
N ALA A 910 -38.06 3.98 -93.82
CA ALA A 910 -37.83 3.22 -92.61
C ALA A 910 -36.61 3.77 -91.83
N THR A 911 -36.86 4.37 -90.67
CA THR A 911 -35.86 4.87 -89.72
C THR A 911 -35.76 3.95 -88.51
N SER A 912 -34.56 3.57 -88.09
CA SER A 912 -34.33 2.83 -86.84
C SER A 912 -33.00 3.22 -86.21
N ASP A 913 -32.96 3.29 -84.87
CA ASP A 913 -31.85 3.88 -84.11
C ASP A 913 -31.62 3.17 -82.77
N ALA A 914 -30.38 3.23 -82.28
CA ALA A 914 -29.95 2.89 -80.92
C ALA A 914 -29.13 4.06 -80.31
N HIS A 915 -29.33 4.28 -79.01
CA HIS A 915 -28.82 5.40 -78.23
C HIS A 915 -28.33 4.93 -76.86
N ASN A 916 -27.38 5.65 -76.27
CA ASN A 916 -26.72 5.34 -75.00
C ASN A 916 -25.97 3.99 -75.03
N CYS A 917 -25.34 3.67 -76.16
CA CYS A 917 -24.52 2.47 -76.31
C CYS A 917 -23.29 2.47 -75.39
N SER A 918 -22.88 1.29 -74.89
CA SER A 918 -21.81 1.08 -73.90
C SER A 918 -20.43 0.88 -74.51
#